data_AF-A0A1Y1NIW6-F1
#
_entry.id   AF-A0A1Y1NIW6-F1
#
_cell.length_a   1.000
_cell.length_b   1.000
_cell.length_c   1.000
_cell.angle_alpha   90.00
_cell.angle_beta   90.00
_cell.angle_gamma   90.00
#
_symmetry.space_group_name_H-M   'P 1'
#
loop_
_entity.id
_entity.type
_entity.pdbx_description
1 polymer ?
#
loop_
_entity_poly.entity_id
_entity_poly.type
_entity_poly.pdbx_seq_one_letter_code
_entity_poly.pdbx_strand_id
1 'polypeptide(L)'
;ETVSITPSKPVDEEEDAVEGETALVRPLPTITHHSIMYAPKCLVLVSRLDYIETFRNCLGIIYTVYIENVGVPLETLVGNIIGCIQVPPPGGPQVRFSIGAGDRQALQPPISPSLPVTHTSVNLLFQQLGIRNVLVLFCAIMTEHKILFHSKSYNRLTEACRALTALMYPFRYNHVYIPLLPAPLVEVLSTPTPFVIGVHSSLKTEVSDMMDVIVADLDGGSISVPDGVSLPLLPEPLLSNTQEALSLILQPELGSADYAFPPLAVRAPQPVMLDKEIRAVFMRAFAQLLQGYRSCLTLIRIHPKPVITFHKAAFLGERNLIDCDFSTRVLDCMFFTSFVSERGPPWRPCDVWDELYSNFGELFKLEVQDSRMLLMHIQELAQQLYTNENPNPQSYAQKILVPPEGAFARIHQPSFRVINPGQVQAIIAEGLAKNNLKSRLASLRPMQPRIVPTGQHISNLNDHKNIVSNSARRLEVLRNCINCIFENKISDARKTFPAVLRALKSKQARLALCNELSQHVIGNKAMLEHQQFDLVVRLMNCALQDDSSMDEHGVAAALLPLATAFCRKLCTGVIQFAYTCIQEHAVWQNQQFWEAAFYLDVQKDIKALYLPRLDSISPRLGTDHILATPTSPRDSKDFAWQNRRSVISRVQEPSALEIAAEQMRLWSSVDSEKQKELITSEESTLYSQAIHYANRMVSLLIPLDIGNRLHKQDHSLDEERASNSIANRYVV
;
A
#
# COMPACT_ATOMS: atom_id res chain seq x y z
N GLU A 1 -28.71 -33.21 21.66
CA GLU A 1 -29.25 -34.34 22.42
C GLU A 1 -28.44 -34.53 23.69
N THR A 2 -29.06 -35.02 24.76
CA THR A 2 -28.32 -35.54 25.93
C THR A 2 -27.64 -36.84 25.49
N VAL A 3 -26.33 -36.82 25.31
CA VAL A 3 -25.58 -38.05 25.06
C VAL A 3 -25.41 -38.72 26.42
N SER A 4 -26.12 -39.82 26.64
CA SER A 4 -25.86 -40.72 27.76
C SER A 4 -24.62 -41.55 27.42
N ILE A 5 -23.45 -41.14 27.90
CA ILE A 5 -22.27 -42.00 27.88
C ILE A 5 -22.36 -42.86 29.13
N THR A 6 -22.55 -44.17 28.96
CA THR A 6 -22.44 -45.13 30.06
C THR A 6 -20.99 -45.13 30.56
N PRO A 7 -20.74 -45.07 31.90
CA PRO A 7 -19.39 -45.14 32.41
C PRO A 7 -18.77 -46.47 31.99
N SER A 8 -17.63 -46.43 31.30
CA SER A 8 -16.76 -47.59 31.16
C SER A 8 -16.37 -48.07 32.55
N LYS A 9 -16.59 -49.36 32.83
CA LYS A 9 -16.15 -50.00 34.08
C LYS A 9 -14.68 -49.63 34.37
N PRO A 10 -14.30 -49.35 35.62
CA PRO A 10 -12.90 -49.23 35.97
C PRO A 10 -12.19 -50.53 35.58
N VAL A 11 -11.05 -50.38 34.90
CA VAL A 11 -10.03 -51.42 34.80
C VAL A 11 -9.41 -51.45 36.19
N ASP A 12 -9.71 -52.49 36.97
CA ASP A 12 -8.94 -53.00 38.12
C ASP A 12 -9.89 -53.68 39.12
N GLU A 13 -10.29 -54.92 38.82
CA GLU A 13 -10.68 -55.93 39.81
C GLU A 13 -10.21 -57.28 39.27
N GLU A 14 -8.89 -57.49 39.26
CA GLU A 14 -8.35 -58.84 39.47
C GLU A 14 -8.50 -59.12 40.96
N GLU A 15 -9.40 -60.03 41.35
CA GLU A 15 -9.19 -60.78 42.59
C GLU A 15 -9.96 -62.12 42.60
N ASP A 16 -9.22 -63.09 43.12
CA ASP A 16 -9.39 -64.53 43.18
C ASP A 16 -10.76 -65.12 43.54
N ALA A 17 -10.99 -66.31 42.99
CA ALA A 17 -12.06 -67.21 43.36
C ALA A 17 -11.85 -67.80 44.76
N VAL A 18 -12.83 -67.64 45.65
CA VAL A 18 -13.04 -68.55 46.80
C VAL A 18 -14.53 -68.82 46.98
N GLU A 19 -14.89 -70.11 46.91
CA GLU A 19 -16.22 -70.65 47.20
C GLU A 19 -16.59 -70.49 48.68
N GLY A 20 -17.84 -70.17 48.98
CA GLY A 20 -18.41 -70.48 50.31
C GLY A 20 -19.48 -69.52 50.85
N GLU A 21 -20.71 -70.03 50.85
CA GLU A 21 -21.81 -69.73 51.78
C GLU A 21 -22.72 -68.50 51.59
N THR A 22 -23.99 -68.82 51.78
CA THR A 22 -25.22 -68.07 51.57
C THR A 22 -25.47 -66.97 52.59
N ALA A 23 -25.84 -65.77 52.12
CA ALA A 23 -26.66 -64.83 52.90
C ALA A 23 -27.60 -64.01 52.01
N LEU A 24 -28.89 -64.04 52.36
CA LEU A 24 -29.99 -63.29 51.77
C LEU A 24 -29.79 -61.78 51.96
N VAL A 25 -29.36 -61.06 50.92
CA VAL A 25 -29.37 -59.59 50.89
C VAL A 25 -30.27 -59.11 49.75
N ARG A 26 -31.36 -58.44 50.10
CA ARG A 26 -32.23 -57.73 49.13
C ARG A 26 -31.36 -56.70 48.39
N PRO A 27 -31.40 -56.62 47.05
CA PRO A 27 -30.71 -55.55 46.34
C PRO A 27 -31.40 -54.22 46.69
N LEU A 28 -30.69 -53.35 47.41
CA LEU A 28 -31.04 -51.93 47.46
C LEU A 28 -30.99 -51.38 46.03
N PRO A 29 -31.96 -50.56 45.60
CA PRO A 29 -31.90 -49.96 44.28
C PRO A 29 -30.65 -49.08 44.22
N THR A 30 -29.72 -49.46 43.36
CA THR A 30 -28.55 -48.66 43.02
C THR A 30 -29.05 -47.30 42.57
N ILE A 31 -28.84 -46.27 43.38
CA ILE A 31 -29.08 -44.88 42.98
C ILE A 31 -28.03 -44.58 41.91
N THR A 32 -28.40 -44.78 40.66
CA THR A 32 -27.60 -44.34 39.52
C THR A 32 -27.65 -42.82 39.51
N HIS A 33 -26.64 -42.18 40.11
CA HIS A 33 -26.37 -40.77 39.85
C HIS A 33 -25.98 -40.64 38.39
N HIS A 34 -26.95 -40.40 37.51
CA HIS A 34 -26.66 -39.92 36.16
C HIS A 34 -26.00 -38.56 36.32
N SER A 35 -24.68 -38.54 36.15
CA SER A 35 -23.91 -37.30 36.07
C SER A 35 -24.47 -36.53 34.87
N ILE A 36 -25.15 -35.42 35.12
CA ILE A 36 -25.64 -34.54 34.05
C ILE A 36 -24.39 -33.93 33.39
N MET A 37 -24.01 -34.44 32.22
CA MET A 37 -22.91 -33.89 31.43
C MET A 37 -23.44 -32.82 30.48
N TYR A 38 -22.82 -31.65 30.50
CA TYR A 38 -23.16 -30.54 29.62
C TYR A 38 -22.20 -30.52 28.42
N ALA A 39 -22.75 -30.52 27.21
CA ALA A 39 -21.99 -30.21 26.01
C ALA A 39 -22.11 -28.71 25.71
N PRO A 40 -21.01 -27.98 25.45
CA PRO A 40 -21.07 -26.58 25.06
C PRO A 40 -21.82 -26.46 23.72
N LYS A 41 -22.69 -25.46 23.60
CA LYS A 41 -23.41 -25.11 22.37
C LYS A 41 -23.05 -23.70 21.93
N CYS A 42 -23.01 -23.48 20.62
CA CYS A 42 -22.73 -22.18 20.03
C CYS A 42 -23.80 -21.85 18.98
N LEU A 43 -24.22 -20.59 18.91
CA LEU A 43 -25.00 -20.05 17.80
C LEU A 43 -24.05 -19.29 16.87
N VAL A 44 -24.07 -19.64 15.59
CA VAL A 44 -23.16 -19.06 14.59
C VAL A 44 -23.96 -18.47 13.44
N LEU A 45 -23.56 -17.27 13.02
CA LEU A 45 -24.03 -16.61 11.81
C LEU A 45 -22.83 -16.35 10.91
N VAL A 46 -22.90 -16.84 9.67
CA VAL A 46 -21.85 -16.62 8.65
C VAL A 46 -22.33 -15.56 7.66
N SER A 47 -21.58 -14.49 7.52
CA SER A 47 -21.93 -13.35 6.66
C SER A 47 -20.70 -12.79 5.95
N ARG A 48 -20.88 -12.25 4.74
CA ARG A 48 -19.88 -11.45 4.05
C ARG A 48 -19.86 -9.99 4.53
N LEU A 49 -20.88 -9.58 5.29
CA LEU A 49 -20.99 -8.25 5.87
C LEU A 49 -20.28 -8.24 7.22
N ASP A 50 -19.63 -7.13 7.56
CA ASP A 50 -18.85 -6.97 8.79
C ASP A 50 -19.57 -6.10 9.84
N TYR A 51 -20.76 -6.54 10.27
CA TYR A 51 -21.57 -5.85 11.29
C TYR A 51 -21.62 -6.67 12.58
N ILE A 52 -20.46 -6.85 13.22
CA ILE A 52 -20.29 -7.75 14.36
C ILE A 52 -21.27 -7.44 15.50
N GLU A 53 -21.41 -6.18 15.89
CA GLU A 53 -22.32 -5.78 16.98
C GLU A 53 -23.78 -6.08 16.63
N THR A 54 -24.21 -5.78 15.40
CA THR A 54 -25.56 -6.09 14.94
C THR A 54 -25.82 -7.60 14.92
N PHE A 55 -24.89 -8.41 14.41
CA PHE A 55 -25.04 -9.86 14.42
C PHE A 55 -25.00 -10.45 15.83
N ARG A 56 -24.17 -9.91 16.73
CA ARG A 56 -24.16 -10.26 18.15
C ARG A 56 -25.52 -9.99 18.80
N ASN A 57 -26.13 -8.84 18.51
CA ASN A 57 -27.47 -8.50 19.00
C ASN A 57 -28.53 -9.48 18.47
N CYS A 58 -28.52 -9.78 17.16
CA CYS A 58 -29.44 -10.75 16.56
C CYS A 58 -29.30 -12.15 17.17
N LEU A 59 -28.08 -12.65 17.34
CA LEU A 59 -27.81 -13.95 17.98
C LEU A 59 -28.24 -13.96 19.46
N GLY A 60 -27.99 -12.86 20.19
CA GLY A 60 -28.42 -12.68 21.57
C GLY A 60 -29.95 -12.70 21.73
N ILE A 61 -30.69 -12.09 20.79
CA ILE A 61 -32.15 -12.12 20.77
C ILE A 61 -32.66 -13.53 20.48
N ILE A 62 -32.09 -14.24 19.49
CA ILE A 62 -32.46 -15.65 19.20
C ILE A 62 -32.26 -16.52 20.44
N TYR A 63 -31.11 -16.39 21.10
CA TYR A 63 -30.81 -17.10 22.33
C TYR A 63 -31.82 -16.78 23.43
N THR A 64 -32.07 -15.49 23.67
CA THR A 64 -32.96 -15.03 24.74
C THR A 64 -34.41 -15.48 24.50
N VAL A 65 -34.93 -15.29 23.28
CA VAL A 65 -36.29 -15.71 22.91
C VAL A 65 -36.48 -17.20 23.15
N TYR A 66 -35.47 -18.00 22.78
CA TYR A 66 -35.54 -19.43 22.96
C TYR A 66 -35.48 -19.85 24.43
N ILE A 67 -34.49 -19.36 25.18
CA ILE A 67 -34.23 -19.78 26.57
C ILE A 67 -35.33 -19.27 27.52
N GLU A 68 -35.86 -18.08 27.29
CA GLU A 68 -36.95 -17.52 28.09
C GLU A 68 -38.34 -17.94 27.59
N ASN A 69 -38.43 -18.78 26.56
CA ASN A 69 -39.69 -19.23 25.96
C ASN A 69 -40.61 -18.06 25.61
N VAL A 70 -40.04 -17.00 25.03
CA VAL A 70 -40.81 -15.88 24.48
C VAL A 70 -41.59 -16.41 23.28
N GLY A 71 -42.90 -16.13 23.20
CA GLY A 71 -43.84 -16.73 22.24
C GLY A 71 -43.64 -16.38 20.75
N VAL A 72 -42.41 -16.11 20.31
CA VAL A 72 -42.03 -15.83 18.93
C VAL A 72 -41.28 -17.04 18.36
N PRO A 73 -41.74 -17.65 17.24
CA PRO A 73 -41.05 -18.77 16.62
C PRO A 73 -39.63 -18.40 16.15
N LEU A 74 -38.69 -19.34 16.27
CA LEU A 74 -37.31 -19.12 15.82
C LEU A 74 -37.23 -18.95 14.30
N GLU A 75 -38.10 -19.65 13.58
CA GLU A 75 -38.28 -19.53 12.13
C GLU A 75 -38.54 -18.08 11.72
N THR A 76 -39.35 -17.35 12.50
CA THR A 76 -39.64 -15.92 12.29
C THR A 76 -38.39 -15.07 12.47
N LEU A 77 -37.64 -15.27 13.56
CA LEU A 77 -36.41 -14.51 13.82
C LEU A 77 -35.38 -14.72 12.70
N VAL A 78 -35.13 -15.98 12.34
CA VAL A 78 -34.16 -16.36 11.30
C VAL A 78 -34.59 -15.88 9.92
N GLY A 79 -35.87 -16.09 9.56
CA GLY A 79 -36.43 -15.64 8.30
C GLY A 79 -36.37 -14.11 8.15
N ASN A 80 -36.63 -13.36 9.23
CA ASN A 80 -36.54 -11.91 9.23
C ASN A 80 -35.11 -11.41 9.02
N ILE A 81 -34.11 -12.04 9.65
CA ILE A 81 -32.70 -11.67 9.45
C ILE A 81 -32.31 -11.79 7.98
N ILE A 82 -32.74 -12.87 7.31
CA ILE A 82 -32.29 -13.21 5.96
C ILE A 82 -33.10 -12.51 4.87
N GLY A 83 -34.43 -12.41 5.02
CA GLY A 83 -35.32 -11.91 3.97
C GLY A 83 -35.91 -10.52 4.19
N CYS A 84 -36.02 -10.07 5.45
CA CYS A 84 -36.73 -8.83 5.78
C CYS A 84 -35.79 -7.64 6.03
N ILE A 85 -34.52 -7.87 6.34
CA ILE A 85 -33.53 -6.81 6.55
C ILE A 85 -32.72 -6.59 5.28
N GLN A 86 -32.71 -5.35 4.77
CA GLN A 86 -31.82 -4.95 3.69
C GLN A 86 -30.81 -3.92 4.18
N VAL A 87 -29.54 -4.23 3.99
CA VAL A 87 -28.43 -3.32 4.30
C VAL A 87 -28.32 -2.29 3.17
N PRO A 88 -28.38 -0.98 3.46
CA PRO A 88 -28.22 0.04 2.43
C PRO A 88 -26.76 0.09 1.95
N PRO A 89 -26.46 0.74 0.81
CA PRO A 89 -25.07 0.93 0.38
C PRO A 89 -24.33 1.88 1.34
N PRO A 90 -22.98 1.92 1.29
CA PRO A 90 -22.16 2.90 2.02
C PRO A 90 -22.65 4.33 1.83
N GLY A 91 -22.69 5.11 2.91
CA GLY A 91 -23.26 6.46 2.95
C GLY A 91 -24.79 6.51 2.86
N GLY A 92 -25.48 5.37 2.81
CA GLY A 92 -26.93 5.28 2.80
C GLY A 92 -27.60 5.70 4.12
N PRO A 93 -28.94 5.85 4.11
CA PRO A 93 -29.70 6.22 5.30
C PRO A 93 -29.67 5.12 6.35
N GLN A 94 -29.79 5.49 7.63
CA GLN A 94 -29.96 4.53 8.71
C GLN A 94 -31.25 3.71 8.51
N VAL A 95 -31.12 2.38 8.57
CA VAL A 95 -32.25 1.44 8.53
C VAL A 95 -32.57 1.01 9.95
N ARG A 96 -33.84 1.15 10.33
CA ARG A 96 -34.38 0.64 11.59
C ARG A 96 -35.12 -0.65 11.31
N PHE A 97 -34.87 -1.67 12.12
CA PHE A 97 -35.46 -2.99 11.91
C PHE A 97 -35.72 -3.70 13.24
N SER A 98 -36.46 -4.79 13.15
CA SER A 98 -36.78 -5.72 14.23
C SER A 98 -36.73 -7.12 13.64
N ILE A 99 -36.14 -8.07 14.36
CA ILE A 99 -36.19 -9.48 13.98
C ILE A 99 -37.37 -10.20 14.66
N GLY A 100 -37.93 -9.61 15.72
CA GLY A 100 -39.10 -10.12 16.45
C GLY A 100 -38.98 -9.88 17.95
N ALA A 101 -39.97 -10.34 18.71
CA ALA A 101 -39.98 -10.23 20.18
C ALA A 101 -39.90 -8.78 20.73
N GLY A 102 -40.32 -7.79 19.92
CA GLY A 102 -40.38 -6.39 20.33
C GLY A 102 -39.02 -5.69 20.43
N ASP A 103 -37.99 -6.26 19.78
CA ASP A 103 -36.69 -5.62 19.62
C ASP A 103 -36.77 -4.37 18.72
N ARG A 104 -35.80 -3.47 18.88
CA ARG A 104 -35.64 -2.29 18.03
C ARG A 104 -34.17 -2.07 17.77
N GLN A 105 -33.76 -2.28 16.53
CA GLN A 105 -32.37 -2.19 16.11
C GLN A 105 -32.21 -1.14 15.02
N ALA A 106 -30.99 -0.63 14.89
CA ALA A 106 -30.63 0.25 13.80
C ALA A 106 -29.29 -0.17 13.23
N LEU A 107 -29.16 -0.03 11.91
CA LEU A 107 -27.93 -0.27 11.17
C LEU A 107 -27.76 0.88 10.19
N GLN A 108 -26.55 1.44 10.15
CA GLN A 108 -26.14 2.38 9.14
C GLN A 108 -24.72 2.04 8.70
N PRO A 109 -24.49 1.76 7.41
CA PRO A 109 -23.15 1.58 6.87
C PRO A 109 -22.31 2.84 7.04
N PRO A 110 -20.97 2.70 7.09
CA PRO A 110 -20.08 3.85 7.08
C PRO A 110 -20.24 4.69 5.80
N ILE A 111 -19.86 5.97 5.86
CA ILE A 111 -19.94 6.90 4.72
C ILE A 111 -19.06 6.42 3.57
N SER A 112 -17.78 6.24 3.85
CA SER A 112 -16.78 5.70 2.94
C SER A 112 -16.43 4.26 3.34
N PRO A 113 -16.60 3.30 2.43
CA PRO A 113 -16.25 1.90 2.68
C PRO A 113 -14.73 1.66 2.64
N SER A 114 -13.92 2.63 2.17
CA SER A 114 -12.46 2.51 2.13
C SER A 114 -11.81 2.69 3.51
N LEU A 115 -12.49 3.37 4.43
CA LEU A 115 -12.01 3.62 5.78
C LEU A 115 -12.34 2.42 6.68
N PRO A 116 -11.36 1.82 7.38
CA PRO A 116 -11.63 0.78 8.35
C PRO A 116 -12.61 1.24 9.43
N VAL A 117 -13.51 0.37 9.85
CA VAL A 117 -14.40 0.60 11.00
C VAL A 117 -13.81 -0.11 12.21
N THR A 118 -13.46 0.66 13.24
CA THR A 118 -12.74 0.13 14.41
C THR A 118 -13.49 0.28 15.72
N HIS A 119 -14.54 1.11 15.81
CA HIS A 119 -15.19 1.41 17.08
C HIS A 119 -14.19 1.81 18.18
N THR A 120 -13.80 0.87 19.04
CA THR A 120 -12.80 1.05 20.11
C THR A 120 -11.60 0.09 20.02
N SER A 121 -11.51 -0.76 18.98
CA SER A 121 -10.51 -1.82 18.88
C SER A 121 -9.07 -1.30 18.96
N VAL A 122 -8.76 -0.17 18.31
CA VAL A 122 -7.42 0.42 18.29
C VAL A 122 -7.09 0.97 19.66
N ASN A 123 -8.01 1.70 20.29
CA ASN A 123 -7.82 2.16 21.67
C ASN A 123 -7.58 0.96 22.63
N LEU A 124 -8.34 -0.12 22.51
CA LEU A 124 -8.16 -1.33 23.33
C LEU A 124 -6.78 -1.97 23.13
N LEU A 125 -6.27 -2.02 21.89
CA LEU A 125 -4.93 -2.53 21.60
C LEU A 125 -3.84 -1.71 22.32
N PHE A 126 -3.97 -0.39 22.30
CA PHE A 126 -3.05 0.51 23.01
C PHE A 126 -3.15 0.40 24.53
N GLN A 127 -4.36 0.18 25.07
CA GLN A 127 -4.55 -0.09 26.50
C GLN A 127 -3.90 -1.41 26.94
N GLN A 128 -3.87 -2.42 26.05
CA GLN A 128 -3.31 -3.74 26.35
C GLN A 128 -1.79 -3.78 26.23
N LEU A 129 -1.23 -3.18 25.19
CA LEU A 129 0.19 -3.33 24.85
C LEU A 129 1.02 -2.07 25.12
N GLY A 130 0.41 -0.89 25.18
CA GLY A 130 1.11 0.39 25.28
C GLY A 130 1.77 0.83 23.97
N ILE A 131 2.20 2.10 23.91
CA ILE A 131 2.67 2.76 22.68
C ILE A 131 3.83 1.99 22.03
N ARG A 132 4.88 1.68 22.80
CA ARG A 132 6.10 1.05 22.28
C ARG A 132 5.80 -0.28 21.59
N ASN A 133 5.03 -1.14 22.23
CA ASN A 133 4.72 -2.47 21.72
C ASN A 133 3.84 -2.38 20.47
N VAL A 134 2.83 -1.49 20.46
CA VAL A 134 2.01 -1.31 19.25
C VAL A 134 2.82 -0.75 18.09
N LEU A 135 3.79 0.15 18.33
CA LEU A 135 4.71 0.62 17.28
C LEU A 135 5.60 -0.50 16.74
N VAL A 136 6.06 -1.42 17.60
CA VAL A 136 6.80 -2.62 17.17
C VAL A 136 5.93 -3.51 16.29
N LEU A 137 4.67 -3.80 16.68
CA LEU A 137 3.73 -4.57 15.84
C LEU A 137 3.41 -3.86 14.53
N PHE A 138 3.26 -2.54 14.57
CA PHE A 138 3.06 -1.74 13.38
C PHE A 138 4.25 -1.85 12.43
N CYS A 139 5.48 -1.76 12.92
CA CYS A 139 6.65 -1.97 12.08
C CYS A 139 6.69 -3.40 11.52
N ALA A 140 6.31 -4.39 12.33
CA ALA A 140 6.28 -5.80 11.94
C ALA A 140 5.28 -6.08 10.83
N ILE A 141 4.06 -5.54 10.92
CA ILE A 141 3.02 -5.76 9.89
C ILE A 141 3.37 -5.01 8.60
N MET A 142 3.97 -3.82 8.72
CA MET A 142 4.43 -3.01 7.58
C MET A 142 5.65 -3.60 6.86
N THR A 143 6.34 -4.55 7.47
CA THR A 143 7.49 -5.26 6.87
C THR A 143 7.20 -6.75 6.66
N GLU A 144 5.91 -7.10 6.63
CA GLU A 144 5.40 -8.44 6.30
C GLU A 144 5.96 -9.57 7.19
N HIS A 145 6.13 -9.32 8.50
CA HIS A 145 6.45 -10.38 9.45
C HIS A 145 5.22 -11.21 9.88
N LYS A 146 5.48 -12.41 10.42
CA LYS A 146 4.47 -13.26 11.06
C LYS A 146 4.14 -12.72 12.46
N ILE A 147 2.87 -12.41 12.68
CA ILE A 147 2.39 -11.82 13.94
C ILE A 147 1.33 -12.74 14.54
N LEU A 148 1.55 -13.11 15.79
CA LEU A 148 0.66 -13.97 16.55
C LEU A 148 0.19 -13.27 17.82
N PHE A 149 -1.12 -13.04 17.93
CA PHE A 149 -1.75 -12.56 19.14
C PHE A 149 -2.13 -13.71 20.06
N HIS A 150 -1.90 -13.55 21.35
CA HIS A 150 -2.19 -14.54 22.38
C HIS A 150 -3.05 -13.91 23.50
N SER A 151 -4.16 -14.58 23.86
CA SER A 151 -5.04 -14.17 24.97
C SER A 151 -5.96 -15.31 25.42
N LYS A 152 -6.45 -15.23 26.67
CA LYS A 152 -7.60 -15.99 27.19
C LYS A 152 -8.94 -15.55 26.59
N SER A 153 -9.01 -14.37 25.98
CA SER A 153 -10.24 -13.80 25.45
C SER A 153 -10.26 -13.82 23.92
N TYR A 154 -11.16 -14.62 23.35
CA TYR A 154 -11.42 -14.64 21.90
C TYR A 154 -11.84 -13.27 21.34
N ASN A 155 -12.54 -12.46 22.14
CA ASN A 155 -12.88 -11.09 21.74
C ASN A 155 -11.60 -10.24 21.63
N ARG A 156 -10.70 -10.28 22.62
CA ARG A 156 -9.44 -9.51 22.56
C ARG A 156 -8.59 -9.89 21.34
N LEU A 157 -8.48 -11.18 21.03
CA LEU A 157 -7.79 -11.67 19.84
C LEU A 157 -8.39 -11.08 18.55
N THR A 158 -9.71 -11.13 18.41
CA THR A 158 -10.41 -10.62 17.22
C THR A 158 -10.23 -9.11 17.07
N GLU A 159 -10.39 -8.36 18.17
CA GLU A 159 -10.25 -6.91 18.19
C GLU A 159 -8.81 -6.46 17.93
N ALA A 160 -7.80 -7.15 18.49
CA ALA A 160 -6.40 -6.84 18.27
C ALA A 160 -5.97 -7.05 16.80
N CYS A 161 -6.41 -8.16 16.17
CA CYS A 161 -6.15 -8.42 14.75
C CYS A 161 -6.79 -7.35 13.86
N ARG A 162 -8.05 -6.96 14.14
CA ARG A 162 -8.75 -5.88 13.43
C ARG A 162 -8.06 -4.53 13.65
N ALA A 163 -7.66 -4.22 14.88
CA ALA A 163 -6.98 -2.98 15.22
C ALA A 163 -5.66 -2.83 14.46
N LEU A 164 -4.80 -3.84 14.50
CA LEU A 164 -3.50 -3.80 13.84
C LEU A 164 -3.64 -3.64 12.31
N THR A 165 -4.56 -4.38 11.69
CA THR A 165 -4.81 -4.25 10.24
C THR A 165 -5.45 -2.91 9.88
N ALA A 166 -6.28 -2.32 10.74
CA ALA A 166 -6.85 -0.99 10.54
C ALA A 166 -5.79 0.13 10.64
N LEU A 167 -4.75 -0.04 11.46
CA LEU A 167 -3.63 0.89 11.55
C LEU A 167 -2.79 0.96 10.26
N MET A 168 -2.91 -0.01 9.35
CA MET A 168 -2.23 0.01 8.06
C MET A 168 -2.84 0.99 7.05
N TYR A 169 -4.06 1.50 7.27
CA TYR A 169 -4.71 2.40 6.31
C TYR A 169 -3.82 3.61 6.02
N PRO A 170 -3.48 3.90 4.74
CA PRO A 170 -4.26 3.60 3.53
C PRO A 170 -3.97 2.26 2.83
N PHE A 171 -3.06 1.44 3.37
CA PHE A 171 -2.76 0.10 2.87
C PHE A 171 -3.81 -0.92 3.29
N ARG A 172 -3.86 -2.04 2.58
CA ARG A 172 -4.70 -3.20 2.91
C ARG A 172 -3.83 -4.41 3.15
N TYR A 173 -4.13 -5.13 4.22
CA TYR A 173 -3.47 -6.40 4.51
C TYR A 173 -3.92 -7.47 3.52
N ASN A 174 -2.97 -8.15 2.88
CA ASN A 174 -3.24 -9.09 1.77
C ASN A 174 -2.80 -10.53 2.05
N HIS A 175 -2.25 -10.81 3.23
CA HIS A 175 -1.71 -12.12 3.59
C HIS A 175 -2.69 -12.91 4.48
N VAL A 176 -2.23 -14.01 5.07
CA VAL A 176 -3.05 -14.91 5.89
C VAL A 176 -3.57 -14.17 7.13
N TYR A 177 -4.90 -14.09 7.26
CA TYR A 177 -5.58 -13.40 8.36
C TYR A 177 -6.55 -14.37 9.06
N ILE A 178 -6.19 -14.83 10.26
CA ILE A 178 -6.99 -15.78 11.05
C ILE A 178 -7.10 -15.27 12.50
N PRO A 179 -8.06 -14.37 12.80
CA PRO A 179 -8.15 -13.76 14.13
C PRO A 179 -8.36 -14.74 15.28
N LEU A 180 -8.90 -15.93 14.98
CA LEU A 180 -9.08 -17.03 15.93
C LEU A 180 -8.70 -18.34 15.25
N LEU A 181 -7.52 -18.87 15.57
CA LEU A 181 -7.04 -20.15 15.06
C LEU A 181 -7.62 -21.31 15.89
N PRO A 182 -8.35 -22.25 15.28
CA PRO A 182 -8.78 -23.47 15.95
C PRO A 182 -7.59 -24.39 16.28
N ALA A 183 -7.64 -25.09 17.41
CA ALA A 183 -6.58 -26.02 17.84
C ALA A 183 -6.19 -27.07 16.79
N PRO A 184 -7.12 -27.71 16.05
CA PRO A 184 -6.76 -28.69 15.02
C PRO A 184 -5.97 -28.11 13.83
N LEU A 185 -5.90 -26.78 13.71
CA LEU A 185 -5.21 -26.08 12.61
C LEU A 185 -3.93 -25.38 13.09
N VAL A 186 -3.39 -25.73 14.26
CA VAL A 186 -2.17 -25.11 14.80
C VAL A 186 -0.98 -25.20 13.84
N GLU A 187 -0.91 -26.25 13.02
CA GLU A 187 0.12 -26.44 11.98
C GLU A 187 0.20 -25.30 10.96
N VAL A 188 -0.88 -24.52 10.79
CA VAL A 188 -0.89 -23.33 9.92
C VAL A 188 0.15 -22.30 10.35
N LEU A 189 0.52 -22.26 11.63
CA LEU A 189 1.54 -21.36 12.16
C LEU A 189 2.94 -21.60 11.54
N SER A 190 3.18 -22.79 10.98
CA SER A 190 4.43 -23.13 10.28
C SER A 190 4.47 -22.67 8.81
N THR A 191 3.43 -22.00 8.29
CA THR A 191 3.42 -21.48 6.91
C THR A 191 4.61 -20.54 6.66
N PRO A 192 5.28 -20.59 5.48
CA PRO A 192 6.36 -19.64 5.18
C PRO A 192 5.86 -18.23 4.88
N THR A 193 4.55 -18.04 4.65
CA THR A 193 3.98 -16.74 4.31
C THR A 193 3.77 -15.86 5.55
N PRO A 194 3.83 -14.52 5.41
CA PRO A 194 3.41 -13.61 6.46
C PRO A 194 1.97 -13.92 6.93
N PHE A 195 1.69 -13.67 8.20
CA PHE A 195 0.34 -13.85 8.75
C PHE A 195 0.03 -12.92 9.93
N VAL A 196 -1.25 -12.69 10.16
CA VAL A 196 -1.80 -12.13 11.41
C VAL A 196 -2.79 -13.14 11.96
N ILE A 197 -2.42 -13.79 13.05
CA ILE A 197 -3.19 -14.89 13.63
C ILE A 197 -3.44 -14.63 15.12
N GLY A 198 -4.58 -15.05 15.65
CA GLY A 198 -4.86 -15.05 17.09
C GLY A 198 -5.05 -16.47 17.63
N VAL A 199 -4.39 -16.79 18.74
CA VAL A 199 -4.46 -18.10 19.41
C VAL A 199 -4.93 -17.96 20.85
N HIS A 200 -5.81 -18.88 21.26
CA HIS A 200 -6.23 -18.96 22.65
C HIS A 200 -5.08 -19.46 23.53
N SER A 201 -5.00 -18.94 24.75
CA SER A 201 -3.94 -19.27 25.71
C SER A 201 -3.76 -20.75 26.06
N SER A 202 -4.78 -21.58 25.82
CA SER A 202 -4.66 -23.02 25.96
C SER A 202 -3.65 -23.65 25.00
N LEU A 203 -3.30 -22.97 23.90
CA LEU A 203 -2.34 -23.45 22.89
C LEU A 203 -0.94 -22.84 23.04
N LYS A 204 -0.68 -22.10 24.13
CA LYS A 204 0.58 -21.37 24.34
C LYS A 204 1.83 -22.27 24.22
N THR A 205 1.74 -23.51 24.67
CA THR A 205 2.85 -24.48 24.59
C THR A 205 3.22 -24.81 23.16
N GLU A 206 2.25 -24.96 22.27
CA GLU A 206 2.47 -25.30 20.85
C GLU A 206 3.08 -24.13 20.06
N VAL A 207 3.02 -22.92 20.62
CA VAL A 207 3.51 -21.67 20.02
C VAL A 207 4.95 -21.34 20.43
N SER A 208 5.42 -21.87 21.56
CA SER A 208 6.66 -21.41 22.21
C SER A 208 7.94 -21.74 21.43
N ASP A 209 7.87 -22.67 20.47
CA ASP A 209 9.03 -23.18 19.71
C ASP A 209 9.24 -22.48 18.35
N MET A 210 8.48 -21.41 18.05
CA MET A 210 8.53 -20.73 16.75
C MET A 210 9.64 -19.68 16.68
N MET A 211 10.59 -19.87 15.75
CA MET A 211 11.80 -19.03 15.63
C MET A 211 11.61 -17.76 14.80
N ASP A 212 10.51 -17.63 14.04
CA ASP A 212 10.27 -16.54 13.09
C ASP A 212 8.92 -15.83 13.27
N VAL A 213 8.25 -16.07 14.41
CA VAL A 213 6.93 -15.51 14.74
C VAL A 213 7.05 -14.49 15.87
N ILE A 214 6.57 -13.27 15.64
CA ILE A 214 6.48 -12.23 16.65
C ILE A 214 5.20 -12.46 17.46
N VAL A 215 5.32 -12.72 18.76
CA VAL A 215 4.18 -13.03 19.63
C VAL A 215 3.82 -11.83 20.50
N ALA A 216 2.54 -11.45 20.49
CA ALA A 216 1.98 -10.40 21.33
C ALA A 216 1.03 -11.00 22.39
N ASP A 217 1.45 -10.95 23.65
CA ASP A 217 0.63 -11.35 24.79
C ASP A 217 -0.28 -10.18 25.22
N LEU A 218 -1.56 -10.27 24.85
CA LEU A 218 -2.57 -9.24 25.15
C LEU A 218 -3.05 -9.26 26.61
N ASP A 219 -2.78 -10.34 27.34
CA ASP A 219 -3.15 -10.46 28.76
C ASP A 219 -2.01 -9.96 29.66
N GLY A 220 -0.76 -10.24 29.28
CA GLY A 220 0.44 -9.79 29.97
C GLY A 220 0.96 -8.42 29.53
N GLY A 221 0.52 -7.90 28.38
CA GLY A 221 0.93 -6.59 27.86
C GLY A 221 2.36 -6.55 27.31
N SER A 222 2.82 -7.64 26.68
CA SER A 222 4.21 -7.79 26.23
C SER A 222 4.32 -8.34 24.81
N ILE A 223 5.48 -8.14 24.19
CA ILE A 223 5.83 -8.67 22.87
C ILE A 223 7.16 -9.41 22.97
N SER A 224 7.23 -10.58 22.34
CA SER A 224 8.48 -11.31 22.09
C SER A 224 8.80 -11.29 20.61
N VAL A 225 9.91 -10.65 20.25
CA VAL A 225 10.50 -10.71 18.92
C VAL A 225 11.64 -11.74 18.97
N PRO A 226 11.62 -12.81 18.16
CA PRO A 226 12.70 -13.79 18.15
C PRO A 226 14.05 -13.18 17.71
N ASP A 227 15.16 -13.67 18.26
CA ASP A 227 16.51 -13.13 18.01
C ASP A 227 16.92 -13.16 16.52
N GLY A 228 16.41 -14.15 15.76
CA GLY A 228 16.67 -14.28 14.32
C GLY A 228 15.87 -13.30 13.45
N VAL A 229 14.94 -12.54 14.02
CA VAL A 229 14.06 -11.63 13.27
C VAL A 229 14.62 -10.20 13.32
N SER A 230 15.21 -9.77 12.20
CA SER A 230 15.59 -8.37 12.01
C SER A 230 14.37 -7.53 11.66
N LEU A 231 13.85 -6.79 12.64
CA LEU A 231 12.71 -5.89 12.51
C LEU A 231 13.17 -4.43 12.38
N PRO A 232 13.18 -3.85 11.17
CA PRO A 232 13.51 -2.44 11.01
C PRO A 232 12.35 -1.58 11.51
N LEU A 233 12.68 -0.47 12.18
CA LEU A 233 11.71 0.49 12.71
C LEU A 233 11.47 1.64 11.74
N LEU A 234 10.42 2.42 11.99
CA LEU A 234 10.17 3.68 11.28
C LEU A 234 11.45 4.58 11.27
N PRO A 235 11.74 5.28 10.16
CA PRO A 235 12.89 6.18 10.08
C PRO A 235 12.75 7.36 11.05
N GLU A 236 13.86 7.88 11.56
CA GLU A 236 13.84 9.13 12.30
C GLU A 236 13.77 10.35 11.35
N PRO A 237 13.09 11.45 11.75
CA PRO A 237 12.39 11.69 13.01
C PRO A 237 10.92 11.20 13.04
N LEU A 238 10.49 10.40 12.05
CA LEU A 238 9.10 9.98 11.94
C LEU A 238 8.68 9.10 13.13
N LEU A 239 9.57 8.23 13.60
CA LEU A 239 9.32 7.39 14.77
C LEU A 239 9.12 8.24 16.04
N SER A 240 10.08 9.13 16.35
CA SER A 240 9.99 9.97 17.55
C SER A 240 8.74 10.85 17.53
N ASN A 241 8.41 11.46 16.38
CA ASN A 241 7.25 12.34 16.25
C ASN A 241 5.93 11.56 16.40
N THR A 242 5.87 10.34 15.86
CA THR A 242 4.69 9.46 16.01
C THR A 242 4.50 9.08 17.47
N GLN A 243 5.58 8.72 18.16
CA GLN A 243 5.54 8.37 19.59
C GLN A 243 5.12 9.55 20.46
N GLU A 244 5.64 10.76 20.19
CA GLU A 244 5.27 11.98 20.91
C GLU A 244 3.79 12.31 20.73
N ALA A 245 3.29 12.29 19.49
CA ALA A 245 1.87 12.52 19.20
C ALA A 245 0.97 11.52 19.91
N LEU A 246 1.32 10.22 19.90
CA LEU A 246 0.57 9.19 20.62
C LEU A 246 0.59 9.43 22.14
N SER A 247 1.72 9.87 22.69
CA SER A 247 1.84 10.15 24.13
C SER A 247 0.93 11.30 24.55
N LEU A 248 0.88 12.39 23.77
CA LEU A 248 0.02 13.55 24.06
C LEU A 248 -1.47 13.23 23.92
N ILE A 249 -1.86 12.30 23.04
CA ILE A 249 -3.25 11.87 22.87
C ILE A 249 -3.70 10.93 23.99
N LEU A 250 -2.86 9.94 24.31
CA LEU A 250 -3.19 8.92 25.31
C LEU A 250 -3.07 9.46 26.75
N GLN A 251 -2.23 10.47 26.96
CA GLN A 251 -1.97 11.12 28.26
C GLN A 251 -1.98 12.65 28.08
N PRO A 252 -3.15 13.26 27.82
CA PRO A 252 -3.27 14.70 27.56
C PRO A 252 -2.80 15.57 28.74
N GLU A 253 -2.83 15.03 29.95
CA GLU A 253 -2.29 15.67 31.16
C GLU A 253 -0.80 16.04 31.05
N LEU A 254 0.00 15.31 30.26
CA LEU A 254 1.44 15.56 30.13
C LEU A 254 1.75 16.99 29.68
N GLY A 255 0.91 17.60 28.84
CA GLY A 255 1.13 18.97 28.35
C GLY A 255 0.90 20.07 29.38
N SER A 256 0.34 19.73 30.55
CA SER A 256 0.01 20.69 31.61
C SER A 256 0.40 20.21 33.01
N ALA A 257 1.03 19.04 33.12
CA ALA A 257 1.38 18.41 34.39
C ALA A 257 2.27 19.29 35.27
N ASP A 258 3.14 20.10 34.65
CA ASP A 258 4.06 21.00 35.34
C ASP A 258 3.52 22.42 35.54
N TYR A 259 2.28 22.70 35.14
CA TYR A 259 1.67 24.02 35.37
C TYR A 259 1.40 24.21 36.87
N ALA A 260 1.91 25.30 37.43
CA ALA A 260 1.68 25.66 38.84
C ALA A 260 0.18 25.76 39.20
N PHE A 261 -0.66 26.08 38.21
CA PHE A 261 -2.12 26.12 38.31
C PHE A 261 -2.72 25.39 37.09
N PRO A 262 -2.93 24.06 37.15
CA PRO A 262 -3.44 23.31 36.02
C PRO A 262 -4.91 23.70 35.76
N PRO A 263 -5.36 23.68 34.49
CA PRO A 263 -6.76 23.89 34.16
C PRO A 263 -7.66 22.86 34.87
N LEU A 264 -8.86 23.27 35.27
CA LEU A 264 -9.85 22.40 35.91
C LEU A 264 -10.17 21.22 34.99
N ALA A 265 -9.68 20.03 35.34
CA ALA A 265 -9.89 18.71 34.73
C ALA A 265 -10.27 18.72 33.23
N VAL A 266 -9.30 18.39 32.36
CA VAL A 266 -9.60 18.01 30.97
C VAL A 266 -10.54 16.80 31.01
N ARG A 267 -11.74 16.94 30.43
CA ARG A 267 -12.70 15.83 30.34
C ARG A 267 -12.01 14.64 29.68
N ALA A 268 -12.04 13.47 30.32
CA ALA A 268 -11.47 12.26 29.75
C ALA A 268 -12.06 12.02 28.34
N PRO A 269 -11.21 11.84 27.31
CA PRO A 269 -11.68 11.62 25.95
C PRO A 269 -12.52 10.34 25.89
N GLN A 270 -13.59 10.37 25.11
CA GLN A 270 -14.44 9.18 24.92
C GLN A 270 -13.61 8.10 24.23
N PRO A 271 -13.66 6.82 24.66
CA PRO A 271 -12.84 5.74 24.08
C PRO A 271 -12.96 5.60 22.56
N VAL A 272 -14.15 5.86 22.01
CA VAL A 272 -14.42 5.84 20.56
C VAL A 272 -13.71 6.99 19.85
N MET A 273 -13.63 8.18 20.46
CA MET A 273 -12.91 9.32 19.88
C MET A 273 -11.40 9.13 19.99
N LEU A 274 -10.93 8.64 21.14
CA LEU A 274 -9.52 8.32 21.37
C LEU A 274 -9.00 7.30 20.34
N ASP A 275 -9.81 6.29 20.01
CA ASP A 275 -9.55 5.35 18.92
C ASP A 275 -9.31 6.06 17.57
N LYS A 276 -10.10 7.10 17.26
CA LYS A 276 -9.96 7.87 16.01
C LYS A 276 -8.75 8.80 16.02
N GLU A 277 -8.44 9.41 17.16
CA GLU A 277 -7.25 10.24 17.33
C GLU A 277 -5.97 9.43 17.14
N ILE A 278 -5.91 8.21 17.71
CA ILE A 278 -4.79 7.30 17.48
C ILE A 278 -4.66 6.96 15.99
N ARG A 279 -5.76 6.58 15.32
CA ARG A 279 -5.73 6.28 13.88
C ARG A 279 -5.30 7.49 13.03
N ALA A 280 -5.74 8.68 13.41
CA ALA A 280 -5.34 9.93 12.75
C ALA A 280 -3.81 10.14 12.82
N VAL A 281 -3.14 9.77 13.93
CA VAL A 281 -1.67 9.80 14.02
C VAL A 281 -1.02 8.91 12.97
N PHE A 282 -1.46 7.65 12.83
CA PHE A 282 -0.90 6.73 11.84
C PHE A 282 -1.15 7.18 10.40
N MET A 283 -2.35 7.70 10.11
CA MET A 283 -2.65 8.28 8.80
C MET A 283 -1.71 9.45 8.47
N ARG A 284 -1.45 10.33 9.45
CA ARG A 284 -0.50 11.44 9.28
C ARG A 284 0.93 10.95 9.13
N ALA A 285 1.33 9.92 9.88
CA ALA A 285 2.63 9.29 9.76
C ALA A 285 2.84 8.71 8.35
N PHE A 286 1.82 8.09 7.75
CA PHE A 286 1.87 7.65 6.36
C PHE A 286 1.91 8.82 5.38
N ALA A 287 1.15 9.90 5.61
CA ALA A 287 1.19 11.08 4.74
C ALA A 287 2.60 11.69 4.69
N GLN A 288 3.30 11.70 5.84
CA GLN A 288 4.70 12.10 5.93
C GLN A 288 5.63 11.07 5.27
N LEU A 289 5.47 9.78 5.54
CA LEU A 289 6.29 8.71 4.95
C LEU A 289 6.21 8.73 3.41
N LEU A 290 5.00 8.86 2.87
CA LEU A 290 4.71 8.81 1.44
C LEU A 290 4.74 10.19 0.75
N GLN A 291 5.15 11.25 1.43
CA GLN A 291 5.22 12.59 0.84
C GLN A 291 5.96 12.60 -0.52
N GLY A 292 5.29 13.06 -1.57
CA GLY A 292 5.82 13.08 -2.93
C GLY A 292 5.67 11.76 -3.71
N TYR A 293 5.03 10.71 -3.18
CA TYR A 293 4.92 9.41 -3.88
C TYR A 293 4.26 9.53 -5.26
N ARG A 294 3.28 10.43 -5.42
CA ARG A 294 2.59 10.65 -6.70
C ARG A 294 3.53 11.18 -7.79
N SER A 295 4.57 11.94 -7.42
CA SER A 295 5.61 12.39 -8.37
C SER A 295 6.46 11.23 -8.90
N CYS A 296 6.46 10.10 -8.22
CA CYS A 296 7.20 8.90 -8.59
C CYS A 296 6.31 7.83 -9.23
N LEU A 297 5.06 8.16 -9.57
CA LEU A 297 4.20 7.28 -10.37
C LEU A 297 4.55 7.43 -11.85
N THR A 298 4.77 6.31 -12.52
CA THR A 298 5.08 6.27 -13.96
C THR A 298 3.91 5.65 -14.71
N LEU A 299 3.35 6.41 -15.64
CA LEU A 299 2.25 5.99 -16.50
C LEU A 299 2.79 5.28 -17.73
N ILE A 300 2.51 3.98 -17.83
CA ILE A 300 2.91 3.15 -18.96
C ILE A 300 1.87 3.20 -20.09
N ARG A 301 0.59 3.28 -19.72
CA ARG A 301 -0.54 3.24 -20.64
C ARG A 301 -1.79 3.85 -20.00
N ILE A 302 -2.69 4.46 -20.78
CA ILE A 302 -3.97 4.99 -20.28
C ILE A 302 -5.13 4.03 -20.63
N HIS A 303 -5.17 3.50 -21.85
CA HIS A 303 -6.30 2.74 -22.37
C HIS A 303 -5.93 1.29 -22.74
N PRO A 304 -6.89 0.33 -22.70
CA PRO A 304 -8.26 0.45 -22.19
C PRO A 304 -8.35 0.55 -20.66
N LYS A 305 -7.24 0.27 -19.95
CA LYS A 305 -7.11 0.46 -18.50
C LYS A 305 -5.73 1.06 -18.20
N PRO A 306 -5.65 2.01 -17.25
CA PRO A 306 -4.40 2.65 -16.91
C PRO A 306 -3.45 1.62 -16.28
N VAL A 307 -2.20 1.64 -16.74
CA VAL A 307 -1.10 0.85 -16.17
C VAL A 307 -0.11 1.84 -15.59
N ILE A 308 0.02 1.83 -14.27
CA ILE A 308 0.85 2.76 -13.51
C ILE A 308 1.79 1.94 -12.63
N THR A 309 3.07 2.28 -12.65
CA THR A 309 4.11 1.70 -11.79
C THR A 309 4.70 2.76 -10.89
N PHE A 310 5.53 2.34 -9.93
CA PHE A 310 6.17 3.24 -8.97
C PHE A 310 7.68 3.19 -9.12
N HIS A 311 8.29 4.36 -9.32
CA HIS A 311 9.73 4.50 -9.47
C HIS A 311 10.41 4.54 -8.09
N LYS A 312 10.67 3.35 -7.53
CA LYS A 312 11.25 3.16 -6.18
C LYS A 312 12.55 3.93 -5.96
N ALA A 313 13.53 3.78 -6.86
CA ALA A 313 14.85 4.40 -6.71
C ALA A 313 14.79 5.95 -6.66
N ALA A 314 14.00 6.57 -7.54
CA ALA A 314 13.78 8.02 -7.53
C ALA A 314 13.12 8.50 -6.22
N PHE A 315 12.12 7.75 -5.72
CA PHE A 315 11.47 8.10 -4.47
C PHE A 315 12.44 8.05 -3.29
N LEU A 316 13.18 6.93 -3.14
CA LEU A 316 14.15 6.77 -2.07
C LEU A 316 15.28 7.81 -2.17
N GLY A 317 15.79 8.06 -3.37
CA GLY A 317 16.85 9.02 -3.63
C GLY A 317 16.47 10.47 -3.32
N GLU A 318 15.30 10.92 -3.75
CA GLU A 318 14.85 12.30 -3.48
C GLU A 318 14.47 12.51 -2.00
N ARG A 319 14.00 11.46 -1.32
CA ARG A 319 13.66 11.50 0.12
C ARG A 319 14.84 11.25 1.05
N ASN A 320 16.02 10.90 0.52
CA ASN A 320 17.18 10.46 1.29
C ASN A 320 16.86 9.26 2.21
N LEU A 321 16.13 8.27 1.66
CA LEU A 321 15.69 7.06 2.38
C LEU A 321 16.36 5.78 1.85
N ILE A 322 17.42 5.89 1.05
CA ILE A 322 18.10 4.74 0.43
C ILE A 322 18.62 3.76 1.49
N ASP A 323 19.26 4.28 2.54
CA ASP A 323 19.81 3.48 3.65
C ASP A 323 18.75 3.13 4.71
N CYS A 324 17.48 3.47 4.46
CA CYS A 324 16.39 3.15 5.38
C CYS A 324 15.81 1.77 5.04
N ASP A 325 16.27 0.74 5.74
CA ASP A 325 15.78 -0.64 5.60
C ASP A 325 14.25 -0.74 5.68
N PHE A 326 13.62 -0.02 6.61
CA PHE A 326 12.17 -0.01 6.77
C PHE A 326 11.47 0.51 5.51
N SER A 327 11.88 1.68 5.01
CA SER A 327 11.26 2.28 3.82
C SER A 327 11.49 1.40 2.58
N THR A 328 12.69 0.85 2.43
CA THR A 328 13.00 -0.06 1.33
C THR A 328 12.10 -1.30 1.36
N ARG A 329 11.95 -1.95 2.53
CA ARG A 329 11.06 -3.12 2.69
C ARG A 329 9.60 -2.78 2.44
N VAL A 330 9.09 -1.68 3.00
CA VAL A 330 7.69 -1.25 2.80
C VAL A 330 7.35 -1.09 1.32
N LEU A 331 8.27 -0.53 0.53
CA LEU A 331 8.06 -0.32 -0.91
C LEU A 331 8.14 -1.62 -1.72
N ASP A 332 8.76 -2.68 -1.19
CA ASP A 332 8.81 -4.02 -1.80
C ASP A 332 7.62 -4.91 -1.43
N CYS A 333 6.84 -4.51 -0.42
CA CYS A 333 5.71 -5.30 0.08
C CYS A 333 4.56 -5.40 -0.94
N MET A 334 3.82 -6.52 -0.89
CA MET A 334 2.70 -6.77 -1.80
C MET A 334 1.54 -5.78 -1.61
N PHE A 335 1.33 -5.31 -0.37
CA PHE A 335 0.31 -4.29 -0.08
C PHE A 335 0.65 -2.94 -0.74
N PHE A 336 1.94 -2.63 -0.96
CA PHE A 336 2.35 -1.37 -1.58
C PHE A 336 2.06 -1.39 -3.08
N THR A 337 2.31 -2.51 -3.76
CA THR A 337 1.88 -2.71 -5.16
C THR A 337 0.37 -2.55 -5.31
N SER A 338 -0.40 -3.10 -4.36
CA SER A 338 -1.86 -2.96 -4.34
C SER A 338 -2.29 -1.50 -4.12
N PHE A 339 -1.60 -0.78 -3.24
CA PHE A 339 -1.81 0.65 -3.02
C PHE A 339 -1.54 1.47 -4.29
N VAL A 340 -0.46 1.20 -5.03
CA VAL A 340 -0.18 1.86 -6.31
C VAL A 340 -1.27 1.55 -7.34
N SER A 341 -1.75 0.30 -7.41
CA SER A 341 -2.83 -0.08 -8.33
C SER A 341 -4.18 0.56 -7.98
N GLU A 342 -4.52 0.68 -6.70
CA GLU A 342 -5.81 1.21 -6.25
C GLU A 342 -5.81 2.75 -6.24
N ARG A 343 -4.73 3.36 -5.75
CA ARG A 343 -4.65 4.81 -5.50
C ARG A 343 -3.85 5.57 -6.54
N GLY A 344 -3.02 4.90 -7.33
CA GLY A 344 -2.26 5.48 -8.44
C GLY A 344 -3.11 6.13 -9.53
N PRO A 345 -4.22 5.52 -10.01
CA PRO A 345 -5.07 6.09 -11.05
C PRO A 345 -5.48 7.54 -10.74
N PRO A 346 -5.28 8.48 -11.68
CA PRO A 346 -5.45 9.91 -11.41
C PRO A 346 -6.90 10.40 -11.59
N TRP A 347 -7.80 9.56 -12.10
CA TRP A 347 -9.25 9.83 -12.18
C TRP A 347 -10.01 8.71 -11.48
N ARG A 348 -10.47 8.98 -10.25
CA ARG A 348 -11.22 8.02 -9.41
C ARG A 348 -11.96 8.75 -8.29
N PRO A 349 -12.88 8.09 -7.57
CA PRO A 349 -13.43 8.64 -6.34
C PRO A 349 -12.31 8.87 -5.31
N CYS A 350 -12.30 10.04 -4.67
CA CYS A 350 -11.34 10.39 -3.62
C CYS A 350 -11.93 10.14 -2.23
N ASP A 351 -11.13 9.61 -1.31
CA ASP A 351 -11.52 9.45 0.10
C ASP A 351 -10.71 10.38 1.03
N VAL A 352 -10.92 10.23 2.34
CA VAL A 352 -10.28 11.04 3.39
C VAL A 352 -8.75 11.00 3.31
N TRP A 353 -8.15 9.88 2.88
CA TRP A 353 -6.70 9.81 2.67
C TRP A 353 -6.23 10.77 1.59
N ASP A 354 -6.95 10.87 0.48
CA ASP A 354 -6.54 11.74 -0.63
C ASP A 354 -6.59 13.22 -0.24
N GLU A 355 -7.59 13.60 0.56
CA GLU A 355 -7.75 14.97 1.09
C GLU A 355 -6.68 15.28 2.15
N LEU A 356 -6.38 14.34 3.05
CA LEU A 356 -5.27 14.46 3.99
C LEU A 356 -3.95 14.64 3.24
N TYR A 357 -3.64 13.74 2.30
CA TYR A 357 -2.38 13.75 1.57
C TYR A 357 -2.19 15.01 0.73
N SER A 358 -3.25 15.49 0.06
CA SER A 358 -3.16 16.71 -0.76
C SER A 358 -2.83 17.94 0.07
N ASN A 359 -3.38 18.03 1.28
CA ASN A 359 -3.25 19.19 2.16
C ASN A 359 -2.08 19.06 3.15
N PHE A 360 -1.51 17.86 3.30
CA PHE A 360 -0.50 17.57 4.33
C PHE A 360 0.69 18.53 4.31
N GLY A 361 1.17 18.91 3.12
CA GLY A 361 2.30 19.85 3.00
C GLY A 361 2.02 21.25 3.54
N GLU A 362 0.76 21.69 3.52
CA GLU A 362 0.34 22.97 4.11
C GLU A 362 0.11 22.84 5.62
N LEU A 363 -0.56 21.77 6.05
CA LEU A 363 -0.76 21.46 7.47
C LEU A 363 0.58 21.36 8.21
N PHE A 364 1.54 20.64 7.63
CA PHE A 364 2.88 20.47 8.20
C PHE A 364 3.62 21.81 8.35
N LYS A 365 3.48 22.73 7.38
CA LYS A 365 4.08 24.08 7.48
C LYS A 365 3.48 24.90 8.62
N LEU A 366 2.17 24.79 8.84
CA LEU A 366 1.49 25.46 9.97
C LEU A 366 1.91 24.86 11.31
N GLU A 367 2.07 23.55 11.38
CA GLU A 367 2.51 22.83 12.59
C GLU A 367 3.95 23.16 12.99
N VAL A 368 4.83 23.38 12.01
CA VAL A 368 6.20 23.87 12.26
C VAL A 368 6.20 25.29 12.83
N GLN A 369 5.22 26.12 12.47
CA GLN A 369 5.06 27.48 13.00
C GLN A 369 4.39 27.50 14.38
N ASP A 370 3.41 26.63 14.61
CA ASP A 370 2.69 26.48 15.88
C ASP A 370 2.44 24.99 16.18
N SER A 371 3.20 24.46 17.15
CA SER A 371 3.14 23.06 17.58
C SER A 371 1.77 22.64 18.12
N ARG A 372 0.94 23.60 18.57
CA ARG A 372 -0.43 23.31 19.05
C ARG A 372 -1.38 22.89 17.94
N MET A 373 -1.08 23.28 16.69
CA MET A 373 -1.89 22.91 15.52
C MET A 373 -1.88 21.40 15.26
N LEU A 374 -0.81 20.70 15.68
CA LEU A 374 -0.70 19.25 15.49
C LEU A 374 -1.88 18.50 16.12
N LEU A 375 -2.17 18.78 17.40
CA LEU A 375 -3.27 18.14 18.12
C LEU A 375 -4.63 18.53 17.52
N MET A 376 -4.79 19.78 17.08
CA MET A 376 -6.01 20.25 16.43
C MET A 376 -6.26 19.50 15.11
N HIS A 377 -5.26 19.38 14.24
CA HIS A 377 -5.38 18.64 12.97
C HIS A 377 -5.61 17.14 13.20
N ILE A 378 -5.05 16.56 14.26
CA ILE A 378 -5.32 15.17 14.66
C ILE A 378 -6.80 15.03 15.05
N GLN A 379 -7.33 15.95 15.88
CA GLN A 379 -8.73 15.94 16.31
C GLN A 379 -9.70 16.17 15.16
N GLU A 380 -9.39 17.07 14.22
CA GLU A 380 -10.19 17.29 13.01
C GLU A 380 -10.27 16.03 12.14
N LEU A 381 -9.13 15.36 11.93
CA LEU A 381 -9.10 14.10 11.18
C LEU A 381 -9.84 13.00 11.94
N ALA A 382 -9.67 12.91 13.27
CA ALA A 382 -10.40 11.99 14.13
C ALA A 382 -11.91 12.20 14.04
N GLN A 383 -12.38 13.44 13.98
CA GLN A 383 -13.79 13.77 13.81
C GLN A 383 -14.33 13.30 12.44
N GLN A 384 -13.54 13.38 11.37
CA GLN A 384 -13.92 12.81 10.07
C GLN A 384 -14.06 11.29 10.13
N LEU A 385 -13.11 10.61 10.79
CA LEU A 385 -13.18 9.15 11.01
C LEU A 385 -14.39 8.76 11.87
N TYR A 386 -14.67 9.52 12.92
CA TYR A 386 -15.84 9.32 13.77
C TYR A 386 -17.14 9.48 12.97
N THR A 387 -17.24 10.54 12.17
CA THR A 387 -18.42 10.84 11.32
C THR A 387 -18.60 9.77 10.25
N ASN A 388 -17.50 9.21 9.72
CA ASN A 388 -17.55 8.10 8.79
C ASN A 388 -18.22 6.87 9.40
N GLU A 389 -17.86 6.49 10.63
CA GLU A 389 -18.45 5.34 11.33
C GLU A 389 -19.85 5.64 11.91
N ASN A 390 -20.14 6.90 12.23
CA ASN A 390 -21.39 7.35 12.83
C ASN A 390 -22.03 8.48 12.01
N PRO A 391 -22.58 8.19 10.81
CA PRO A 391 -23.07 9.24 9.92
C PRO A 391 -24.31 9.97 10.47
N ASN A 392 -25.11 9.30 11.31
CA ASN A 392 -26.24 9.90 11.98
C ASN A 392 -25.85 10.41 13.38
N PRO A 393 -25.88 11.73 13.63
CA PRO A 393 -25.53 12.28 14.94
C PRO A 393 -26.57 11.98 16.02
N GLN A 394 -27.80 11.59 15.65
CA GLN A 394 -28.83 11.24 16.61
C GLN A 394 -28.60 9.82 17.14
N SER A 395 -28.30 9.72 18.44
CA SER A 395 -28.20 8.42 19.12
C SER A 395 -29.53 7.67 19.02
N TYR A 396 -29.51 6.46 18.47
CA TYR A 396 -30.67 5.58 18.44
C TYR A 396 -30.62 4.62 19.63
N ALA A 397 -31.61 4.73 20.53
CA ALA A 397 -31.75 3.80 21.65
C ALA A 397 -32.23 2.44 21.14
N GLN A 398 -31.28 1.50 20.97
CA GLN A 398 -31.60 0.13 20.61
C GLN A 398 -32.25 -0.59 21.79
N LYS A 399 -33.29 -1.38 21.51
CA LYS A 399 -33.92 -2.27 22.49
C LYS A 399 -33.58 -3.70 22.11
N ILE A 400 -32.61 -4.27 22.81
CA ILE A 400 -32.15 -5.65 22.62
C ILE A 400 -32.68 -6.50 23.77
N LEU A 401 -33.27 -7.65 23.45
CA LEU A 401 -33.63 -8.63 24.47
C LEU A 401 -32.36 -9.34 24.93
N VAL A 402 -32.14 -9.35 26.24
CA VAL A 402 -30.99 -9.98 26.90
C VAL A 402 -31.53 -10.97 27.93
N PRO A 403 -30.86 -12.11 28.17
CA PRO A 403 -31.28 -13.04 29.21
C PRO A 403 -31.30 -12.34 30.59
N PRO A 404 -32.22 -12.73 31.49
CA PRO A 404 -32.25 -12.19 32.83
C PRO A 404 -30.96 -12.50 33.59
N GLU A 405 -30.65 -11.67 34.58
CA GLU A 405 -29.50 -11.87 35.45
C GLU A 405 -29.55 -13.27 36.11
N GLY A 406 -28.41 -13.97 36.13
CA GLY A 406 -28.34 -15.35 36.62
C GLY A 406 -28.81 -16.44 35.63
N ALA A 407 -29.29 -16.09 34.43
CA ALA A 407 -29.66 -17.09 33.40
C ALA A 407 -28.50 -18.03 33.04
N PHE A 408 -27.26 -17.56 33.14
CA PHE A 408 -26.04 -18.36 32.92
C PHE A 408 -25.85 -19.49 33.96
N ALA A 409 -26.45 -19.38 35.15
CA ALA A 409 -26.36 -20.37 36.22
C ALA A 409 -27.50 -21.41 36.17
N ARG A 410 -28.39 -21.35 35.17
CA ARG A 410 -29.50 -22.30 35.04
C ARG A 410 -28.98 -23.69 34.71
N ILE A 411 -29.27 -24.62 35.63
CA ILE A 411 -28.92 -26.05 35.53
C ILE A 411 -29.71 -26.73 34.40
N HIS A 412 -30.97 -26.36 34.19
CA HIS A 412 -31.82 -26.92 33.13
C HIS A 412 -32.02 -25.90 32.02
N GLN A 413 -31.44 -26.17 30.85
CA GLN A 413 -31.65 -25.37 29.64
C GLN A 413 -32.45 -26.16 28.60
N PRO A 414 -33.46 -25.56 27.95
CA PRO A 414 -34.20 -26.23 26.90
C PRO A 414 -33.29 -26.56 25.71
N SER A 415 -33.54 -27.68 25.06
CA SER A 415 -32.77 -28.11 23.89
C SER A 415 -33.27 -27.46 22.61
N PHE A 416 -32.47 -26.58 22.00
CA PHE A 416 -32.78 -25.97 20.69
C PHE A 416 -33.44 -26.97 19.73
N ARG A 417 -34.63 -26.62 19.27
CA ARG A 417 -35.40 -27.45 18.35
C ARG A 417 -34.83 -27.34 16.94
N VAL A 418 -35.05 -28.38 16.15
CA VAL A 418 -34.78 -28.31 14.70
C VAL A 418 -35.74 -27.29 14.09
N ILE A 419 -35.17 -26.30 13.42
CA ILE A 419 -35.92 -25.21 12.75
C ILE A 419 -36.57 -25.76 11.49
N ASN A 420 -37.82 -25.39 11.22
CA ASN A 420 -38.51 -25.80 10.00
C ASN A 420 -38.02 -24.99 8.78
N PRO A 421 -37.31 -25.61 7.81
CA PRO A 421 -36.75 -24.87 6.67
C PRO A 421 -37.82 -24.31 5.73
N GLY A 422 -38.97 -24.98 5.59
CA GLY A 422 -40.06 -24.51 4.73
C GLY A 422 -40.71 -23.23 5.25
N GLN A 423 -40.88 -23.11 6.58
CA GLN A 423 -41.41 -21.90 7.19
C GLN A 423 -40.42 -20.73 7.08
N VAL A 424 -39.13 -20.97 7.35
CA VAL A 424 -38.08 -19.96 7.15
C VAL A 424 -38.08 -19.46 5.70
N GLN A 425 -38.14 -20.37 4.73
CA GLN A 425 -38.16 -20.00 3.31
C GLN A 425 -39.40 -19.18 2.92
N ALA A 426 -40.58 -19.51 3.49
CA ALA A 426 -41.80 -18.73 3.27
C ALA A 426 -41.66 -17.30 3.79
N ILE A 427 -41.10 -17.11 4.99
CA ILE A 427 -40.84 -15.79 5.58
C ILE A 427 -39.83 -15.02 4.75
N ILE A 428 -38.76 -15.68 4.26
CA ILE A 428 -37.78 -15.04 3.38
C ILE A 428 -38.44 -14.53 2.11
N ALA A 429 -39.26 -15.37 1.45
CA ALA A 429 -39.97 -14.99 0.23
C ALA A 429 -40.94 -13.81 0.47
N GLU A 430 -41.66 -13.82 1.59
CA GLU A 430 -42.54 -12.73 2.00
C GLU A 430 -41.77 -11.42 2.24
N GLY A 431 -40.64 -11.48 2.95
CA GLY A 431 -39.77 -10.34 3.21
C GLY A 431 -39.20 -9.72 1.93
N LEU A 432 -38.72 -10.57 1.01
CA LEU A 432 -38.21 -10.14 -0.28
C LEU A 432 -39.30 -9.51 -1.15
N ALA A 433 -40.54 -10.01 -1.11
CA ALA A 433 -41.66 -9.45 -1.85
C ALA A 433 -42.10 -8.07 -1.32
N LYS A 434 -42.07 -7.87 0.00
CA LYS A 434 -42.44 -6.59 0.64
C LYS A 434 -41.38 -5.51 0.44
N ASN A 435 -40.11 -5.90 0.35
CA ASN A 435 -38.98 -4.96 0.23
C ASN A 435 -38.71 -4.52 -1.23
N ASN A 436 -39.61 -3.72 -1.81
CA ASN A 436 -39.39 -3.06 -3.11
C ASN A 436 -38.51 -1.80 -2.98
N LEU A 437 -37.24 -1.99 -2.60
CA LEU A 437 -36.28 -0.90 -2.32
C LEU A 437 -35.60 -0.30 -3.56
N LYS A 438 -35.85 -0.83 -4.76
CA LYS A 438 -35.32 -0.28 -6.03
C LYS A 438 -35.65 1.21 -6.21
N SER A 439 -36.79 1.67 -5.69
CA SER A 439 -37.19 3.08 -5.78
C SER A 439 -36.50 3.99 -4.75
N ARG A 440 -36.16 3.48 -3.56
CA ARG A 440 -35.50 4.27 -2.48
C ARG A 440 -33.98 4.34 -2.62
N LEU A 441 -33.37 3.36 -3.28
CA LEU A 441 -31.92 3.33 -3.55
C LEU A 441 -31.54 4.14 -4.80
N ALA A 442 -32.49 4.42 -5.70
CA ALA A 442 -32.24 5.19 -6.93
C ALA A 442 -31.86 6.66 -6.68
N SER A 443 -32.14 7.21 -5.49
CA SER A 443 -31.79 8.58 -5.11
C SER A 443 -30.36 8.72 -4.56
N LEU A 444 -29.69 7.60 -4.24
CA LEU A 444 -28.32 7.61 -3.73
C LEU A 444 -27.34 7.74 -4.89
N ARG A 445 -26.67 8.88 -4.98
CA ARG A 445 -25.62 9.09 -5.98
C ARG A 445 -24.32 8.48 -5.45
N PRO A 446 -23.69 7.55 -6.18
CA PRO A 446 -22.36 7.07 -5.82
C PRO A 446 -21.37 8.23 -5.89
N MET A 447 -20.31 8.14 -5.10
CA MET A 447 -19.23 9.11 -5.11
C MET A 447 -18.65 9.20 -6.53
N GLN A 448 -18.75 10.39 -7.12
CA GLN A 448 -18.35 10.59 -8.51
C GLN A 448 -16.81 10.63 -8.61
N PRO A 449 -16.23 10.07 -9.68
CA PRO A 449 -14.81 10.20 -9.90
C PRO A 449 -14.43 11.66 -10.15
N ARG A 450 -13.27 12.06 -9.63
CA ARG A 450 -12.67 13.38 -9.85
C ARG A 450 -11.18 13.24 -10.12
N ILE A 451 -10.54 14.32 -10.56
CA ILE A 451 -9.09 14.37 -10.66
C ILE A 451 -8.51 14.28 -9.24
N VAL A 452 -7.63 13.30 -9.03
CA VAL A 452 -6.92 13.12 -7.76
C VAL A 452 -5.83 14.20 -7.65
N PRO A 453 -5.82 15.04 -6.61
CA PRO A 453 -4.77 16.03 -6.42
C PRO A 453 -3.38 15.38 -6.34
N THR A 454 -2.39 16.00 -6.96
CA THR A 454 -0.99 15.51 -6.98
C THR A 454 -0.29 15.67 -5.62
N GLY A 455 -0.73 16.63 -4.80
CA GLY A 455 -0.08 17.00 -3.54
C GLY A 455 1.24 17.75 -3.77
N GLN A 456 2.06 17.87 -2.73
CA GLN A 456 3.37 18.52 -2.84
C GLN A 456 4.33 17.69 -3.71
N HIS A 457 4.94 18.33 -4.71
CA HIS A 457 5.92 17.68 -5.59
C HIS A 457 7.19 17.31 -4.84
N ILE A 458 7.74 16.12 -5.12
CA ILE A 458 8.89 15.56 -4.39
C ILE A 458 10.15 16.45 -4.43
N SER A 459 10.38 17.16 -5.54
CA SER A 459 11.50 18.11 -5.68
C SER A 459 11.45 19.29 -4.70
N ASN A 460 10.24 19.73 -4.34
CA ASN A 460 10.04 20.92 -3.50
C ASN A 460 10.29 20.63 -2.01
N LEU A 461 10.60 19.38 -1.66
CA LEU A 461 10.95 19.00 -0.29
C LEU A 461 12.38 19.42 0.07
N ASN A 462 13.28 19.47 -0.92
CA ASN A 462 14.70 19.73 -0.73
C ASN A 462 15.10 21.22 -0.77
N ASP A 463 14.17 22.14 -1.09
CA ASP A 463 14.42 23.59 -1.22
C ASP A 463 14.78 24.31 0.09
N HIS A 464 14.72 23.64 1.24
CA HIS A 464 15.08 24.23 2.54
C HIS A 464 16.60 24.30 2.81
N LYS A 465 17.45 23.87 1.88
CA LYS A 465 18.91 24.01 2.00
C LYS A 465 19.41 25.16 1.12
N ASN A 466 19.64 26.32 1.75
CA ASN A 466 20.31 27.50 1.19
C ASN A 466 21.74 27.18 0.66
N ILE A 467 21.87 26.61 -0.55
CA ILE A 467 23.15 26.30 -1.22
C ILE A 467 23.16 26.90 -2.64
N VAL A 468 22.85 28.20 -2.78
CA VAL A 468 22.63 28.79 -4.11
C VAL A 468 23.88 29.49 -4.69
N SER A 469 24.82 29.98 -3.88
CA SER A 469 25.91 30.81 -4.42
C SER A 469 27.12 30.01 -4.94
N ASN A 470 27.58 28.98 -4.22
CA ASN A 470 28.76 28.19 -4.61
C ASN A 470 28.48 27.15 -5.71
N SER A 471 27.24 26.70 -5.85
CA SER A 471 26.80 25.76 -6.88
C SER A 471 26.75 26.43 -8.26
N ALA A 472 26.22 27.65 -8.36
CA ALA A 472 26.08 28.40 -9.60
C ALA A 472 27.43 28.60 -10.34
N ARG A 473 28.48 29.03 -9.62
CA ARG A 473 29.83 29.20 -10.22
C ARG A 473 30.40 27.87 -10.73
N ARG A 474 30.17 26.76 -10.02
CA ARG A 474 30.63 25.43 -10.43
C ARG A 474 29.90 24.94 -11.69
N LEU A 475 28.58 25.18 -11.77
CA LEU A 475 27.78 24.87 -12.95
C LEU A 475 28.20 25.72 -14.17
N GLU A 476 28.56 26.98 -13.95
CA GLU A 476 29.07 27.84 -15.03
C GLU A 476 30.44 27.38 -15.55
N VAL A 477 31.36 26.95 -14.67
CA VAL A 477 32.63 26.36 -15.08
C VAL A 477 32.42 25.07 -15.89
N LEU A 478 31.44 24.26 -15.50
CA LEU A 478 31.04 23.05 -16.22
C LEU A 478 30.53 23.38 -17.63
N ARG A 479 29.59 24.33 -17.76
CA ARG A 479 29.08 24.80 -19.06
C ARG A 479 30.18 25.31 -19.97
N ASN A 480 31.04 26.18 -19.46
CA ASN A 480 32.13 26.75 -20.24
C ASN A 480 33.14 25.68 -20.71
N CYS A 481 33.42 24.67 -19.88
CA CYS A 481 34.28 23.56 -20.27
C CYS A 481 33.67 22.77 -21.43
N ILE A 482 32.37 22.44 -21.35
CA ILE A 482 31.64 21.70 -22.39
C ILE A 482 31.62 22.50 -23.70
N ASN A 483 31.30 23.79 -23.64
CA ASN A 483 31.36 24.68 -24.81
C ASN A 483 32.76 24.70 -25.43
N CYS A 484 33.83 24.79 -24.63
CA CYS A 484 35.19 24.73 -25.14
C CYS A 484 35.52 23.39 -25.84
N ILE A 485 34.96 22.27 -25.36
CA ILE A 485 35.12 20.96 -26.02
C ILE A 485 34.46 21.01 -27.41
N PHE A 486 33.20 21.44 -27.51
CA PHE A 486 32.44 21.43 -28.77
C PHE A 486 32.86 22.53 -29.76
N GLU A 487 33.42 23.66 -29.29
CA GLU A 487 34.05 24.69 -30.12
C GLU A 487 35.48 24.35 -30.58
N ASN A 488 35.96 23.13 -30.28
CA ASN A 488 37.32 22.65 -30.56
C ASN A 488 38.45 23.45 -29.89
N LYS A 489 38.16 24.14 -28.77
CA LYS A 489 39.14 24.85 -27.93
C LYS A 489 39.69 23.92 -26.84
N ILE A 490 40.32 22.81 -27.27
CA ILE A 490 40.70 21.71 -26.38
C ILE A 490 41.70 22.13 -25.28
N SER A 491 42.63 23.04 -25.57
CA SER A 491 43.59 23.56 -24.59
C SER A 491 42.91 24.26 -23.41
N ASP A 492 41.84 25.02 -23.69
CA ASP A 492 41.10 25.76 -22.66
C ASP A 492 40.17 24.84 -21.88
N ALA A 493 39.55 23.87 -22.55
CA ALA A 493 38.80 22.80 -21.90
C ALA A 493 39.69 22.02 -20.90
N ARG A 494 40.93 21.67 -21.28
CA ARG A 494 41.87 20.94 -20.41
C ARG A 494 42.27 21.72 -19.16
N LYS A 495 42.31 23.06 -19.20
CA LYS A 495 42.61 23.90 -18.02
C LYS A 495 41.51 23.78 -16.96
N THR A 496 40.25 23.74 -17.38
CA THR A 496 39.08 23.69 -16.47
C THR A 496 38.65 22.27 -16.14
N PHE A 497 39.07 21.26 -16.92
CA PHE A 497 38.66 19.87 -16.79
C PHE A 497 38.79 19.27 -15.38
N PRO A 498 39.92 19.42 -14.65
CA PRO A 498 40.03 18.87 -13.29
C PRO A 498 39.06 19.53 -12.30
N ALA A 499 38.70 20.80 -12.52
CA ALA A 499 37.71 21.48 -11.69
C ALA A 499 36.30 20.95 -11.98
N VAL A 500 35.99 20.63 -13.24
CA VAL A 500 34.72 19.99 -13.63
C VAL A 500 34.60 18.60 -13.05
N LEU A 501 35.63 17.74 -13.16
CA LEU A 501 35.60 16.40 -12.54
C LEU A 501 35.34 16.47 -11.03
N ARG A 502 35.93 17.44 -10.32
CA ARG A 502 35.62 17.66 -8.90
C ARG A 502 34.19 18.15 -8.66
N ALA A 503 33.62 18.93 -9.58
CA ALA A 503 32.24 19.40 -9.50
C ALA A 503 31.23 18.26 -9.69
N LEU A 504 31.55 17.26 -10.53
CA LEU A 504 30.70 16.09 -10.82
C LEU A 504 30.45 15.17 -9.61
N LYS A 505 31.16 15.36 -8.50
CA LYS A 505 30.77 14.75 -7.20
C LYS A 505 29.39 15.20 -6.72
N SER A 506 28.89 16.33 -7.20
CA SER A 506 27.55 16.81 -6.89
C SER A 506 26.53 16.30 -7.90
N LYS A 507 25.42 15.71 -7.40
CA LYS A 507 24.23 15.35 -8.18
C LYS A 507 23.81 16.44 -9.17
N GLN A 508 23.71 17.68 -8.70
CA GLN A 508 23.24 18.80 -9.54
C GLN A 508 24.18 19.06 -10.72
N ALA A 509 25.49 18.88 -10.53
CA ALA A 509 26.48 19.02 -11.60
C ALA A 509 26.43 17.83 -12.58
N ARG A 510 26.17 16.61 -12.10
CA ARG A 510 25.98 15.43 -12.97
C ARG A 510 24.76 15.57 -13.87
N LEU A 511 23.62 15.98 -13.31
CA LEU A 511 22.41 16.24 -14.09
C LEU A 511 22.59 17.42 -15.06
N ALA A 512 23.29 18.48 -14.63
CA ALA A 512 23.65 19.58 -15.52
C ALA A 512 24.56 19.12 -16.67
N LEU A 513 25.55 18.25 -16.42
CA LEU A 513 26.38 17.65 -17.47
C LEU A 513 25.51 16.95 -18.52
N CYS A 514 24.57 16.09 -18.10
CA CYS A 514 23.69 15.40 -19.05
C CYS A 514 22.87 16.40 -19.89
N ASN A 515 22.33 17.44 -19.26
CA ASN A 515 21.56 18.48 -19.95
C ASN A 515 22.41 19.27 -20.96
N GLU A 516 23.63 19.68 -20.60
CA GLU A 516 24.52 20.41 -21.51
C GLU A 516 24.99 19.52 -22.66
N LEU A 517 25.37 18.27 -22.39
CA LEU A 517 25.73 17.31 -23.43
C LEU A 517 24.56 17.07 -24.41
N SER A 518 23.33 17.00 -23.92
CA SER A 518 22.16 16.77 -24.77
C SER A 518 21.92 17.89 -25.79
N GLN A 519 22.30 19.14 -25.47
CA GLN A 519 22.16 20.29 -26.36
C GLN A 519 23.10 20.21 -27.58
N HIS A 520 24.18 19.42 -27.49
CA HIS A 520 25.15 19.26 -28.57
C HIS A 520 24.89 18.03 -29.46
N VAL A 521 23.79 17.30 -29.24
CA VAL A 521 23.36 16.21 -30.12
C VAL A 521 22.49 16.79 -31.24
N ILE A 522 23.06 16.89 -32.45
CA ILE A 522 22.34 17.36 -33.65
C ILE A 522 21.85 16.14 -34.44
N GLY A 523 20.53 15.93 -34.50
CA GLY A 523 19.92 14.77 -35.17
C GLY A 523 20.13 13.46 -34.39
N ASN A 524 20.21 12.32 -35.10
CA ASN A 524 20.30 10.99 -34.48
C ASN A 524 21.72 10.55 -34.07
N LYS A 525 22.77 11.29 -34.45
CA LYS A 525 24.17 10.96 -34.16
C LYS A 525 25.01 12.24 -34.07
N ALA A 526 25.89 12.31 -33.09
CA ALA A 526 26.89 13.38 -32.95
C ALA A 526 28.30 12.79 -33.16
N MET A 527 28.88 13.06 -34.33
CA MET A 527 30.23 12.61 -34.68
C MET A 527 31.28 13.59 -34.14
N LEU A 528 32.14 13.14 -33.23
CA LEU A 528 33.16 13.93 -32.54
C LEU A 528 34.56 13.65 -33.08
N GLU A 529 35.44 14.65 -32.99
CA GLU A 529 36.89 14.45 -33.19
C GLU A 529 37.50 13.63 -32.06
N HIS A 530 38.68 13.04 -32.30
CA HIS A 530 39.33 12.13 -31.35
C HIS A 530 39.49 12.73 -29.95
N GLN A 531 39.96 13.98 -29.84
CA GLN A 531 40.16 14.64 -28.55
C GLN A 531 38.85 15.05 -27.87
N GLN A 532 37.84 15.45 -28.64
CA GLN A 532 36.52 15.77 -28.11
C GLN A 532 35.84 14.53 -27.52
N PHE A 533 35.88 13.41 -28.26
CA PHE A 533 35.33 12.14 -27.85
C PHE A 533 35.93 11.65 -26.53
N ASP A 534 37.26 11.68 -26.40
CA ASP A 534 37.94 11.24 -25.17
C ASP A 534 37.55 12.09 -23.95
N LEU A 535 37.40 13.41 -24.11
CA LEU A 535 36.97 14.29 -23.02
C LEU A 535 35.50 14.06 -22.64
N VAL A 536 34.60 13.92 -23.62
CA VAL A 536 33.18 13.64 -23.38
C VAL A 536 32.99 12.31 -22.67
N VAL A 537 33.61 11.24 -23.16
CA VAL A 537 33.54 9.90 -22.54
C VAL A 537 34.07 9.94 -21.11
N ARG A 538 35.16 10.66 -20.86
CA ARG A 538 35.73 10.79 -19.51
C ARG A 538 34.80 11.55 -18.55
N LEU A 539 34.06 12.55 -19.03
CA LEU A 539 33.02 13.22 -18.24
C LEU A 539 31.85 12.28 -17.95
N MET A 540 31.38 11.52 -18.95
CA MET A 540 30.30 10.54 -18.77
C MET A 540 30.69 9.45 -17.76
N ASN A 541 31.89 8.89 -17.87
CA ASN A 541 32.39 7.90 -16.92
C ASN A 541 32.53 8.47 -15.50
N CYS A 542 33.03 9.69 -15.35
CA CYS A 542 33.11 10.33 -14.04
C CYS A 542 31.73 10.56 -13.43
N ALA A 543 30.74 10.95 -14.24
CA ALA A 543 29.38 11.13 -13.77
C ALA A 543 28.74 9.80 -13.33
N LEU A 544 28.99 8.69 -14.02
CA LEU A 544 28.51 7.37 -13.62
C LEU A 544 29.22 6.85 -12.37
N GLN A 545 30.54 6.98 -12.28
CA GLN A 545 31.32 6.47 -11.14
C GLN A 545 30.92 7.07 -9.79
N ASP A 546 30.46 8.33 -9.78
CA ASP A 546 29.96 8.98 -8.56
C ASP A 546 28.46 8.73 -8.32
N ASP A 547 27.80 7.90 -9.13
CA ASP A 547 26.37 7.57 -9.05
C ASP A 547 26.11 6.17 -8.45
N SER A 548 24.90 5.96 -7.93
CA SER A 548 24.51 4.69 -7.31
C SER A 548 24.24 3.60 -8.35
N SER A 549 24.38 2.32 -7.95
CA SER A 549 23.98 1.17 -8.78
C SER A 549 22.48 1.13 -9.05
N MET A 550 21.67 1.90 -8.32
CA MET A 550 20.22 2.01 -8.47
C MET A 550 19.78 3.20 -9.34
N ASP A 551 20.70 4.04 -9.83
CA ASP A 551 20.40 5.30 -10.51
C ASP A 551 19.44 6.19 -9.71
N GLU A 552 19.72 6.39 -8.42
CA GLU A 552 18.91 7.16 -7.46
C GLU A 552 18.56 8.58 -7.92
N HIS A 553 19.30 9.10 -8.88
CA HIS A 553 19.21 10.48 -9.33
C HIS A 553 18.88 10.61 -10.82
N GLY A 554 18.70 9.50 -11.54
CA GLY A 554 18.41 9.51 -12.97
C GLY A 554 19.58 9.94 -13.86
N VAL A 555 20.82 9.91 -13.36
CA VAL A 555 22.01 10.27 -14.14
C VAL A 555 22.27 9.22 -15.19
N ALA A 556 22.21 7.94 -14.84
CA ALA A 556 22.40 6.84 -15.79
C ALA A 556 21.31 6.85 -16.87
N ALA A 557 20.04 7.08 -16.49
CA ALA A 557 18.93 7.23 -17.42
C ALA A 557 19.14 8.42 -18.38
N ALA A 558 19.62 9.56 -17.89
CA ALA A 558 19.90 10.74 -18.72
C ALA A 558 21.10 10.55 -19.67
N LEU A 559 22.09 9.75 -19.26
CA LEU A 559 23.26 9.42 -20.09
C LEU A 559 22.96 8.36 -21.15
N LEU A 560 21.96 7.50 -20.94
CA LEU A 560 21.59 6.41 -21.83
C LEU A 560 21.38 6.85 -23.31
N PRO A 561 20.57 7.89 -23.63
CA PRO A 561 20.45 8.37 -25.01
C PRO A 561 21.76 8.95 -25.56
N LEU A 562 22.53 9.63 -24.72
CA LEU A 562 23.80 10.26 -25.09
C LEU A 562 24.87 9.22 -25.46
N ALA A 563 24.90 8.10 -24.74
CA ALA A 563 25.83 6.99 -24.97
C ALA A 563 25.67 6.36 -26.36
N THR A 564 24.44 6.35 -26.89
CA THR A 564 24.13 5.87 -28.24
C THR A 564 24.27 6.94 -29.32
N ALA A 565 24.26 8.22 -28.94
CA ALA A 565 24.32 9.34 -29.89
C ALA A 565 25.76 9.77 -30.22
N PHE A 566 26.63 9.88 -29.21
CA PHE A 566 28.02 10.31 -29.41
C PHE A 566 28.89 9.19 -29.98
N CYS A 567 29.58 9.48 -31.08
CA CYS A 567 30.49 8.54 -31.73
C CYS A 567 31.71 9.23 -32.35
N ARG A 568 32.75 8.45 -32.68
CA ARG A 568 33.91 8.91 -33.46
C ARG A 568 34.22 7.93 -34.59
N LYS A 569 34.84 8.42 -35.67
CA LYS A 569 35.34 7.59 -36.77
C LYS A 569 36.81 7.24 -36.55
N LEU A 570 37.14 5.96 -36.60
CA LEU A 570 38.51 5.45 -36.51
C LEU A 570 39.15 5.32 -37.89
N CYS A 571 40.47 5.14 -37.94
CA CYS A 571 41.27 5.07 -39.18
C CYS A 571 40.82 3.95 -40.13
N THR A 572 40.17 2.90 -39.62
CA THR A 572 39.68 1.74 -40.38
C THR A 572 38.25 1.93 -40.93
N GLY A 573 37.66 3.13 -40.79
CA GLY A 573 36.25 3.36 -41.15
C GLY A 573 35.25 2.83 -40.12
N VAL A 574 35.73 2.21 -39.05
CA VAL A 574 34.92 1.75 -37.90
C VAL A 574 34.42 2.95 -37.11
N ILE A 575 33.15 2.94 -36.73
CA ILE A 575 32.54 3.94 -35.85
C ILE A 575 32.54 3.41 -34.43
N GLN A 576 33.20 4.11 -33.51
CA GLN A 576 33.16 3.81 -32.09
C GLN A 576 32.14 4.71 -31.39
N PHE A 577 31.20 4.11 -30.67
CA PHE A 577 30.20 4.83 -29.89
C PHE A 577 30.63 4.99 -28.43
N ALA A 578 30.13 6.04 -27.77
CA ALA A 578 30.43 6.32 -26.36
C ALA A 578 30.00 5.18 -25.43
N TYR A 579 28.92 4.45 -25.74
CA TYR A 579 28.48 3.30 -24.93
C TYR A 579 29.59 2.24 -24.75
N THR A 580 30.48 2.06 -25.74
CA THR A 580 31.58 1.07 -25.68
C THR A 580 32.61 1.38 -24.59
N CYS A 581 32.63 2.62 -24.10
CA CYS A 581 33.59 3.09 -23.11
C CYS A 581 32.99 3.21 -21.69
N ILE A 582 31.69 2.99 -21.51
CA ILE A 582 30.99 3.13 -20.23
C ILE A 582 30.32 1.83 -19.75
N GLN A 583 30.52 0.70 -20.48
CA GLN A 583 29.85 -0.58 -20.21
C GLN A 583 30.18 -1.20 -18.84
N GLU A 584 31.25 -0.77 -18.17
CA GLU A 584 31.72 -1.38 -16.92
C GLU A 584 30.92 -0.95 -15.68
N HIS A 585 30.02 0.02 -15.78
CA HIS A 585 29.25 0.49 -14.62
C HIS A 585 28.20 -0.53 -14.15
N ALA A 586 28.09 -0.73 -12.83
CA ALA A 586 27.19 -1.73 -12.23
C ALA A 586 25.70 -1.48 -12.50
N VAL A 587 25.31 -0.21 -12.70
CA VAL A 587 23.91 0.18 -13.00
C VAL A 587 23.35 -0.55 -14.22
N TRP A 588 24.19 -0.87 -15.21
CA TRP A 588 23.74 -1.55 -16.41
C TRP A 588 23.32 -3.00 -16.12
N GLN A 589 23.86 -3.65 -15.11
CA GLN A 589 23.44 -5.00 -14.74
C GLN A 589 22.14 -5.00 -13.91
N ASN A 590 21.65 -3.83 -13.49
CA ASN A 590 20.45 -3.71 -12.68
C ASN A 590 19.19 -3.77 -13.55
N GLN A 591 18.39 -4.82 -13.38
CA GLN A 591 17.12 -4.99 -14.12
C GLN A 591 16.10 -3.88 -13.78
N GLN A 592 16.04 -3.43 -12.52
CA GLN A 592 15.11 -2.38 -12.10
C GLN A 592 15.44 -1.04 -12.77
N PHE A 593 16.72 -0.77 -13.01
CA PHE A 593 17.13 0.42 -13.78
C PHE A 593 16.56 0.38 -15.20
N TRP A 594 16.74 -0.74 -15.92
CA TRP A 594 16.25 -0.85 -17.30
C TRP A 594 14.74 -0.72 -17.39
N GLU A 595 14.03 -1.35 -16.46
CA GLU A 595 12.58 -1.25 -16.35
C GLU A 595 12.13 0.20 -16.11
N ALA A 596 12.73 0.88 -15.12
CA ALA A 596 12.40 2.26 -14.81
C ALA A 596 12.72 3.22 -15.97
N ALA A 597 13.90 3.11 -16.57
CA ALA A 597 14.30 3.92 -17.73
C ALA A 597 13.37 3.69 -18.93
N PHE A 598 13.02 2.43 -19.21
CA PHE A 598 12.05 2.07 -20.23
C PHE A 598 10.69 2.74 -19.97
N TYR A 599 10.16 2.63 -18.76
CA TYR A 599 8.87 3.23 -18.40
C TYR A 599 8.87 4.76 -18.46
N LEU A 600 9.98 5.41 -18.08
CA LEU A 600 10.11 6.87 -18.20
C LEU A 600 10.05 7.34 -19.66
N ASP A 601 10.76 6.65 -20.56
CA ASP A 601 10.71 6.98 -22.00
C ASP A 601 9.35 6.63 -22.62
N VAL A 602 8.74 5.49 -22.25
CA VAL A 602 7.36 5.17 -22.66
C VAL A 602 6.40 6.27 -22.23
N GLN A 603 6.45 6.69 -20.97
CA GLN A 603 5.61 7.76 -20.47
C GLN A 603 5.78 9.05 -21.29
N LYS A 604 7.03 9.41 -21.60
CA LYS A 604 7.33 10.60 -22.42
C LYS A 604 6.68 10.52 -23.80
N ASP A 605 6.75 9.37 -24.46
CA ASP A 605 6.18 9.18 -25.79
C ASP A 605 4.64 9.10 -25.74
N ILE A 606 4.06 8.47 -24.71
CA ILE A 606 2.62 8.48 -24.45
C ILE A 606 2.13 9.92 -24.24
N LYS A 607 2.82 10.74 -23.43
CA LYS A 607 2.48 12.16 -23.28
C LYS A 607 2.45 12.88 -24.64
N ALA A 608 3.42 12.60 -25.51
CA ALA A 608 3.53 13.24 -26.82
C ALA A 608 2.37 12.87 -27.77
N LEU A 609 1.69 11.73 -27.58
CA LEU A 609 0.49 11.37 -28.35
C LEU A 609 -0.70 12.30 -28.08
N TYR A 610 -0.78 12.87 -26.87
CA TYR A 610 -1.92 13.65 -26.41
C TYR A 610 -1.67 15.16 -26.36
N LEU A 611 -0.42 15.60 -26.47
CA LEU A 611 -0.09 17.02 -26.57
C LEU A 611 -0.36 17.52 -28.00
N PRO A 612 -0.93 18.73 -28.16
CA PRO A 612 -1.13 19.31 -29.48
C PRO A 612 0.21 19.43 -30.22
N ARG A 613 0.35 18.78 -31.38
CA ARG A 613 1.44 19.06 -32.30
C ARG A 613 1.26 20.49 -32.80
N LEU A 614 2.22 21.37 -32.53
CA LEU A 614 2.16 22.80 -32.87
C LEU A 614 2.23 23.12 -34.39
N ASP A 615 1.96 22.14 -35.25
CA ASP A 615 2.05 22.29 -36.71
C ASP A 615 0.72 22.65 -37.41
N SER A 616 -0.36 22.89 -36.66
CA SER A 616 -1.70 23.13 -37.25
C SER A 616 -2.30 24.50 -36.96
N ILE A 617 -1.51 25.57 -36.97
CA ILE A 617 -2.05 26.94 -37.05
C ILE A 617 -1.30 27.74 -38.13
N SER A 618 -1.78 27.63 -39.36
CA SER A 618 -1.73 28.71 -40.35
C SER A 618 -2.99 28.62 -41.23
N PRO A 619 -3.70 29.74 -41.47
CA PRO A 619 -4.96 29.72 -42.18
C PRO A 619 -4.74 29.85 -43.69
N ARG A 620 -5.42 29.04 -44.51
CA ARG A 620 -6.23 29.45 -45.68
C ARG A 620 -6.41 28.32 -46.72
N LEU A 621 -7.68 28.13 -47.07
CA LEU A 621 -8.30 27.70 -48.34
C LEU A 621 -7.82 26.43 -49.05
N GLY A 622 -8.81 25.55 -49.30
CA GLY A 622 -8.95 24.89 -50.60
C GLY A 622 -8.68 23.39 -50.61
N THR A 623 -9.77 22.63 -50.51
CA THR A 623 -10.10 21.39 -51.25
C THR A 623 -9.09 20.27 -51.48
N ASP A 624 -9.63 19.07 -51.23
CA ASP A 624 -9.37 17.76 -51.83
C ASP A 624 -8.55 16.71 -51.06
N HIS A 625 -9.28 15.61 -50.85
CA HIS A 625 -8.89 14.29 -50.38
C HIS A 625 -7.63 13.74 -51.05
N ILE A 626 -6.64 13.29 -50.27
CA ILE A 626 -5.86 12.06 -50.56
C ILE A 626 -5.48 11.36 -49.24
N LEU A 627 -5.75 10.05 -49.20
CA LEU A 627 -5.39 9.06 -48.19
C LEU A 627 -3.87 9.02 -47.92
N ALA A 628 -3.44 8.93 -46.67
CA ALA A 628 -2.06 8.60 -46.31
C ALA A 628 -2.01 7.51 -45.23
N THR A 629 -1.31 6.44 -45.59
CA THR A 629 -0.99 5.21 -44.87
C THR A 629 0.01 5.42 -43.72
N PRO A 630 0.16 4.45 -42.79
CA PRO A 630 1.06 4.59 -41.64
C PRO A 630 2.51 4.35 -42.07
N THR A 631 3.33 5.40 -42.04
CA THR A 631 4.78 5.31 -42.24
C THR A 631 5.54 5.47 -40.92
N SER A 632 6.50 4.55 -40.75
CA SER A 632 7.57 4.46 -39.75
C SER A 632 8.18 5.80 -39.29
N PRO A 633 8.63 5.94 -38.03
CA PRO A 633 9.32 7.13 -37.54
C PRO A 633 10.77 7.13 -38.03
N ARG A 634 10.97 7.58 -39.27
CA ARG A 634 12.26 8.04 -39.79
C ARG A 634 12.00 9.35 -40.52
N ASP A 635 12.11 10.44 -39.77
CA ASP A 635 12.52 11.78 -40.21
C ASP A 635 12.15 12.80 -39.13
N SER A 636 12.97 12.89 -38.09
CA SER A 636 12.97 14.03 -37.18
C SER A 636 13.72 15.18 -37.87
N LYS A 637 12.98 16.06 -38.55
CA LYS A 637 13.50 17.38 -38.94
C LYS A 637 13.20 18.39 -37.82
N ASP A 638 14.30 18.94 -37.29
CA ASP A 638 14.49 20.30 -36.80
C ASP A 638 13.50 20.87 -35.75
N PHE A 639 13.92 20.84 -34.47
CA PHE A 639 13.46 21.81 -33.46
C PHE A 639 14.64 22.65 -32.99
N ALA A 640 14.89 23.76 -33.68
CA ALA A 640 15.75 24.84 -33.20
C ALA A 640 14.96 25.70 -32.19
N TRP A 641 15.20 25.48 -30.90
CA TRP A 641 14.74 26.38 -29.85
C TRP A 641 15.66 27.60 -29.80
N GLN A 642 15.22 28.75 -30.34
CA GLN A 642 15.75 30.03 -29.89
C GLN A 642 14.76 31.19 -30.07
N ASN A 643 14.41 31.76 -28.91
CA ASN A 643 14.10 33.18 -28.67
C ASN A 643 13.04 33.89 -29.53
N ARG A 644 11.78 33.78 -29.10
CA ARG A 644 10.91 34.96 -28.88
C ARG A 644 10.06 34.77 -27.62
N ARG A 645 10.71 34.84 -26.45
CA ARG A 645 10.03 35.06 -25.17
C ARG A 645 10.00 36.55 -24.87
N SER A 646 8.93 37.22 -25.24
CA SER A 646 8.50 38.42 -24.52
C SER A 646 6.99 38.35 -24.29
N VAL A 647 6.65 38.25 -23.00
CA VAL A 647 5.35 38.59 -22.41
C VAL A 647 4.17 37.71 -22.86
N ILE A 648 4.00 36.55 -22.21
CA ILE A 648 2.73 35.95 -21.74
C ILE A 648 3.09 34.69 -20.91
N SER A 649 2.40 34.50 -19.80
CA SER A 649 2.56 33.52 -18.71
C SER A 649 3.20 32.16 -19.05
N ARG A 650 4.12 31.69 -18.19
CA ARG A 650 4.69 30.32 -18.19
C ARG A 650 3.57 29.31 -17.86
N VAL A 651 2.89 28.74 -18.87
CA VAL A 651 2.06 27.55 -18.67
C VAL A 651 3.01 26.35 -18.53
N GLN A 652 3.03 25.76 -17.35
CA GLN A 652 3.77 24.53 -17.07
C GLN A 652 3.17 23.40 -17.92
N GLU A 653 4.01 22.61 -18.57
CA GLU A 653 3.55 21.47 -19.39
C GLU A 653 2.77 20.48 -18.50
N PRO A 654 1.61 19.96 -18.93
CA PRO A 654 0.81 19.05 -18.12
C PRO A 654 1.60 17.76 -17.82
N SER A 655 1.44 17.27 -16.61
CA SER A 655 2.00 15.99 -16.16
C SER A 655 1.31 14.80 -16.85
N ALA A 656 1.98 13.65 -16.91
CA ALA A 656 1.38 12.43 -17.48
C ALA A 656 0.08 12.03 -16.77
N LEU A 657 0.03 12.20 -15.45
CA LEU A 657 -1.16 11.89 -14.65
C LEU A 657 -2.32 12.85 -14.93
N GLU A 658 -2.06 14.13 -15.20
CA GLU A 658 -3.11 15.10 -15.59
C GLU A 658 -3.68 14.77 -16.97
N ILE A 659 -2.83 14.43 -17.94
CA ILE A 659 -3.25 13.96 -19.26
C ILE A 659 -4.11 12.70 -19.11
N ALA A 660 -3.65 11.71 -18.37
CA ALA A 660 -4.38 10.48 -18.12
C ALA A 660 -5.73 10.73 -17.43
N ALA A 661 -5.79 11.63 -16.44
CA ALA A 661 -7.03 11.97 -15.77
C ALA A 661 -8.07 12.54 -16.75
N GLU A 662 -7.64 13.43 -17.64
CA GLU A 662 -8.50 14.03 -18.65
C GLU A 662 -8.97 13.01 -19.69
N GLN A 663 -8.07 12.14 -20.17
CA GLN A 663 -8.44 11.07 -21.10
C GLN A 663 -9.42 10.06 -20.48
N MET A 664 -9.22 9.70 -19.21
CA MET A 664 -10.14 8.83 -18.47
C MET A 664 -11.51 9.50 -18.26
N ARG A 665 -11.54 10.80 -18.00
CA ARG A 665 -12.78 11.59 -17.85
C ARG A 665 -13.59 11.64 -19.14
N LEU A 666 -12.91 11.84 -20.27
CA LEU A 666 -13.55 11.99 -21.58
C LEU A 666 -13.88 10.65 -22.24
N TRP A 667 -13.31 9.53 -21.79
CA TRP A 667 -13.38 8.24 -22.48
C TRP A 667 -14.79 7.80 -22.91
N SER A 668 -15.80 7.98 -22.05
CA SER A 668 -17.19 7.61 -22.35
C SER A 668 -17.86 8.50 -23.41
N SER A 669 -17.30 9.68 -23.68
CA SER A 669 -17.77 10.63 -24.70
C SER A 669 -17.03 10.52 -26.04
N VAL A 670 -15.96 9.71 -26.10
CA VAL A 670 -15.15 9.51 -27.31
C VAL A 670 -15.76 8.42 -28.19
N ASP A 671 -15.80 8.66 -29.51
CA ASP A 671 -16.30 7.70 -30.50
C ASP A 671 -15.50 6.39 -30.52
N SER A 672 -16.18 5.27 -30.81
CA SER A 672 -15.57 3.93 -30.76
C SER A 672 -14.39 3.74 -31.72
N GLU A 673 -14.42 4.39 -32.90
CA GLU A 673 -13.28 4.37 -33.82
C GLU A 673 -12.06 5.08 -33.24
N LYS A 674 -12.27 6.26 -32.63
CA LYS A 674 -11.20 7.03 -32.00
C LYS A 674 -10.65 6.31 -30.77
N GLN A 675 -11.50 5.63 -29.99
CA GLN A 675 -11.07 4.76 -28.89
C GLN A 675 -10.12 3.66 -29.38
N LYS A 676 -10.44 2.98 -30.48
CA LYS A 676 -9.57 1.94 -31.06
C LYS A 676 -8.26 2.50 -31.60
N GLU A 677 -8.30 3.67 -32.24
CA GLU A 677 -7.11 4.37 -32.74
C GLU A 677 -6.16 4.71 -31.59
N LEU A 678 -6.67 5.27 -30.48
CA LEU A 678 -5.88 5.60 -29.30
C LEU A 678 -5.27 4.36 -28.64
N ILE A 679 -6.04 3.28 -28.49
CA ILE A 679 -5.50 2.01 -27.95
C ILE A 679 -4.36 1.50 -28.83
N THR A 680 -4.55 1.51 -30.16
CA THR A 680 -3.55 1.03 -31.12
C THR A 680 -2.30 1.93 -31.12
N SER A 681 -2.45 3.24 -30.97
CA SER A 681 -1.32 4.17 -30.93
C SER A 681 -0.49 4.01 -29.65
N GLU A 682 -1.15 3.87 -28.49
CA GLU A 682 -0.47 3.58 -27.22
C GLU A 682 0.30 2.24 -27.27
N GLU A 683 -0.32 1.19 -27.83
CA GLU A 683 0.32 -0.12 -28.01
C GLU A 683 1.54 -0.02 -28.94
N SER A 684 1.41 0.66 -30.08
CA SER A 684 2.51 0.87 -31.03
C SER A 684 3.70 1.60 -30.39
N THR A 685 3.43 2.63 -29.59
CA THR A 685 4.46 3.35 -28.81
C THR A 685 5.20 2.41 -27.86
N LEU A 686 4.47 1.58 -27.11
CA LEU A 686 5.05 0.58 -26.22
C LEU A 686 5.95 -0.42 -26.97
N TYR A 687 5.49 -0.98 -28.09
CA TYR A 687 6.27 -1.94 -28.87
C TYR A 687 7.52 -1.31 -29.48
N SER A 688 7.41 -0.10 -30.03
CA SER A 688 8.55 0.63 -30.59
C SER A 688 9.63 0.86 -29.52
N GLN A 689 9.20 1.26 -28.33
CA GLN A 689 10.13 1.52 -27.24
C GLN A 689 10.78 0.24 -26.70
N ALA A 690 10.06 -0.89 -26.70
CA ALA A 690 10.59 -2.18 -26.29
C ALA A 690 11.72 -2.64 -27.23
N ILE A 691 11.53 -2.50 -28.54
CA ILE A 691 12.57 -2.81 -29.55
C ILE A 691 13.79 -1.91 -29.35
N HIS A 692 13.56 -0.62 -29.11
CA HIS A 692 14.63 0.34 -28.89
C HIS A 692 15.46 0.01 -27.63
N TYR A 693 14.81 -0.36 -26.53
CA TYR A 693 15.50 -0.76 -25.29
C TYR A 693 16.23 -2.09 -25.43
N ALA A 694 15.67 -3.07 -26.16
CA ALA A 694 16.38 -4.31 -26.47
C ALA A 694 17.73 -4.04 -27.17
N ASN A 695 17.75 -3.11 -28.14
CA ASN A 695 18.98 -2.72 -28.82
C ASN A 695 19.98 -2.00 -27.89
N ARG A 696 19.51 -1.14 -26.98
CA ARG A 696 20.35 -0.47 -25.98
C ARG A 696 20.96 -1.47 -24.99
N MET A 697 20.18 -2.44 -24.53
CA MET A 697 20.65 -3.51 -23.64
C MET A 697 21.72 -4.36 -24.34
N VAL A 698 21.50 -4.77 -25.58
CA VAL A 698 22.52 -5.47 -26.39
C VAL A 698 23.81 -4.64 -26.46
N SER A 699 23.70 -3.33 -26.70
CA SER A 699 24.86 -2.43 -26.83
C SER A 699 25.63 -2.23 -25.53
N LEU A 700 24.98 -2.28 -24.36
CA LEU A 700 25.62 -1.99 -23.07
C LEU A 700 25.96 -3.25 -22.26
N LEU A 701 25.26 -4.36 -22.47
CA LEU A 701 25.44 -5.59 -21.68
C LEU A 701 26.30 -6.64 -22.37
N ILE A 702 26.39 -6.63 -23.70
CA ILE A 702 27.20 -7.59 -24.43
C ILE A 702 28.59 -6.96 -24.65
N PRO A 703 29.65 -7.48 -24.00
CA PRO A 703 31.00 -7.00 -24.21
C PRO A 703 31.43 -7.27 -25.65
N LEU A 704 32.02 -6.27 -26.30
CA LEU A 704 32.55 -6.42 -27.67
C LEU A 704 33.77 -7.36 -27.73
N ASP A 705 34.48 -7.51 -26.61
CA ASP A 705 35.69 -8.34 -26.50
C ASP A 705 35.40 -9.65 -25.74
N ILE A 706 34.94 -10.68 -26.46
CA ILE A 706 34.86 -12.05 -25.94
C ILE A 706 36.29 -12.64 -25.72
N GLY A 707 37.32 -12.07 -26.36
CA GLY A 707 38.71 -12.57 -26.29
C GLY A 707 39.57 -12.07 -25.12
N ASN A 708 39.34 -10.86 -24.58
CA ASN A 708 40.25 -10.25 -23.61
C ASN A 708 39.91 -10.53 -22.13
N ARG A 709 38.70 -11.00 -21.81
CA ARG A 709 38.33 -11.34 -20.43
C ARG A 709 38.92 -12.66 -19.95
N LEU A 710 39.26 -13.60 -20.84
CA LEU A 710 39.94 -14.84 -20.43
C LEU A 710 41.31 -14.58 -19.79
N HIS A 711 42.02 -13.51 -20.17
CA HIS A 711 43.33 -13.20 -19.57
C HIS A 711 43.29 -12.41 -18.26
N LYS A 712 42.12 -11.91 -17.83
CA LYS A 712 41.98 -11.24 -16.53
C LYS A 712 41.33 -12.11 -15.45
N GLN A 713 40.72 -13.24 -15.82
CA GLN A 713 40.05 -14.15 -14.87
C GLN A 713 40.95 -15.25 -14.30
N ASP A 714 42.15 -15.47 -14.85
CA ASP A 714 43.11 -16.49 -14.35
C ASP A 714 43.80 -16.11 -13.02
N HIS A 715 43.40 -15.02 -12.36
CA HIS A 715 43.94 -14.64 -11.04
C HIS A 715 42.91 -14.54 -9.91
N SER A 716 41.65 -14.98 -10.09
CA SER A 716 40.71 -15.06 -8.96
C SER A 716 39.62 -16.12 -9.12
N LEU A 717 40.00 -17.37 -9.38
CA LEU A 717 39.08 -18.52 -9.31
C LEU A 717 39.46 -19.41 -8.14
N ASP A 718 38.62 -19.35 -7.10
CA ASP A 718 38.19 -20.37 -6.13
C ASP A 718 37.23 -19.59 -5.20
N GLU A 719 35.91 -19.79 -5.11
CA GLU A 719 35.08 -20.99 -5.14
C GLU A 719 33.61 -20.63 -5.52
N GLU A 720 32.93 -21.63 -6.09
CA GLU A 720 31.47 -21.87 -6.10
C GLU A 720 30.50 -21.02 -6.97
N ARG A 721 30.27 -21.55 -8.19
CA ARG A 721 28.98 -21.51 -8.88
C ARG A 721 28.37 -22.92 -8.89
N ALA A 722 27.08 -23.02 -8.57
CA ALA A 722 26.16 -24.01 -9.12
C ALA A 722 24.97 -23.24 -9.73
N SER A 723 24.91 -23.15 -11.07
CA SER A 723 23.93 -23.83 -11.96
C SER A 723 22.47 -23.45 -11.68
N ASN A 724 21.72 -22.87 -12.64
CA ASN A 724 21.22 -23.63 -13.78
C ASN A 724 21.06 -22.84 -15.11
N SER A 725 21.41 -23.54 -16.17
CA SER A 725 21.25 -23.36 -17.63
C SER A 725 19.79 -23.20 -18.10
N ILE A 726 19.47 -22.61 -19.28
CA ILE A 726 19.48 -23.20 -20.65
C ILE A 726 19.21 -22.03 -21.64
N ALA A 727 20.17 -21.63 -22.49
CA ALA A 727 20.38 -22.01 -23.89
C ALA A 727 19.20 -21.77 -24.87
N ASN A 728 19.36 -20.81 -25.80
CA ASN A 728 19.07 -21.03 -27.21
C ASN A 728 19.88 -20.10 -28.13
N ARG A 729 20.39 -20.71 -29.21
CA ARG A 729 21.43 -20.22 -30.12
C ARG A 729 20.88 -19.28 -31.20
N TYR A 730 21.73 -18.33 -31.59
CA TYR A 730 21.65 -17.53 -32.81
C TYR A 730 21.91 -18.37 -34.08
N VAL A 731 21.28 -17.98 -35.19
CA VAL A 731 21.88 -18.03 -36.53
C VAL A 731 21.48 -16.76 -37.30
N VAL A 732 22.51 -15.96 -37.61
CA VAL A 732 22.70 -14.86 -38.60
C VAL A 732 21.56 -13.85 -38.82
#